data_AF-A0A9E6AHD5-F1
#
_entry.id   AF-A0A9E6AHD5-F1
#
_cell.length_a   1.000
_cell.length_b   1.000
_cell.length_c   1.000
_cell.angle_alpha   90.00
_cell.angle_beta   90.00
_cell.angle_gamma   90.00
#
_symmetry.space_group_name_H-M   'P 1'
#
loop_
_entity.id
_entity.type
_entity.pdbx_description
1 polymer ?
#
loop_
_entity_poly.entity_id
_entity_poly.type
_entity_poly.pdbx_seq_one_letter_code
_entity_poly.pdbx_strand_id
1 'polypeptide(L)'
;MNKVTPMMAQYLEIKADHPGSLLFYRMGDFYEMFFDDAVAAAEALDIALTKRGQHEGQDIPMCGVPVHAAEGYLLTLIRKGFRVAVCEQMESPAEAKKRGAKSVVKRAVTRVVTPGTLTEDSLLEARSHNYLAAYAQVRDDSALAWVDISTGAFHCMTCPRPRLAPDLARLAPSELLVPDPADAEIRDTTEEMGIAITELARASFDSTEGRSRLCDLFGVATLEAFGNFSRAEEAAMGAVVAYLDLTQKGKLPLLTPPQKELADRVLQIDAATRRNLELTRTLAGSRQGSLLSVLDQTVTAAGARLLDRRLSAPSTQLDTIQSRLNAISELLAASDLRTQIRNCLRKTPDMDRALSRLSLDRGGPRDLAALRTALEQTDALHALLPSDLDDHLSGIKNRLIGYENLRKALITLLAEEPPLLIRDGGAIAPGVRADLDEARKLRDDGRAVIAGMQADYARQADITALKIKHNNVLGYFIETPATHAKKMLAAPLSETFIHRQTTANAVRFTTVELSEMETRILNAGARAIEIETEMFATLCQQVLAESAQLNLLARALAELDVVSSLSELAQKSDWVRPKLDASRAFAVEGGRHPVVEAALRTQGGVPFVANDCDLSSDPAAIWLLTGPNMSGKSTFLRQNALIAILAQMGSFVPAHSAHIGLISQVFSRVGASDDLARGRSTFMVEM
;
A
#
# COMPACT_ATOMS: atom_id res chain seq x y z
N MET A 1 -38.10 10.71 30.72
CA MET A 1 -37.63 9.79 29.66
C MET A 1 -36.58 10.53 28.85
N ASN A 2 -35.30 10.30 29.14
CA ASN A 2 -34.19 10.95 28.43
C ASN A 2 -34.15 10.45 26.99
N LYS A 3 -34.71 11.23 26.07
CA LYS A 3 -34.70 10.91 24.63
C LYS A 3 -33.28 11.08 24.11
N VAL A 4 -32.63 9.95 23.80
CA VAL A 4 -31.41 9.91 22.99
C VAL A 4 -31.64 10.73 21.72
N THR A 5 -30.71 11.64 21.40
CA THR A 5 -30.87 12.44 20.18
C THR A 5 -30.90 11.50 18.97
N PRO A 6 -31.66 11.81 17.91
CA PRO A 6 -31.72 10.94 16.73
C PRO A 6 -30.35 10.63 16.11
N MET A 7 -29.40 11.57 16.21
CA MET A 7 -28.03 11.37 15.76
C MET A 7 -27.29 10.34 16.62
N MET A 8 -27.42 10.45 17.95
CA MET A 8 -26.73 9.53 18.86
C MET A 8 -27.36 8.13 18.83
N ALA A 9 -28.66 8.01 18.56
CA ALA A 9 -29.31 6.73 18.34
C ALA A 9 -28.72 6.02 17.10
N GLN A 10 -28.56 6.75 15.99
CA GLN A 10 -27.90 6.22 14.78
C GLN A 10 -26.43 5.87 15.03
N TYR A 11 -25.69 6.67 15.80
CA TYR A 11 -24.31 6.35 16.18
C TYR A 11 -24.21 5.05 16.98
N LEU A 12 -25.04 4.89 18.02
CA LEU A 12 -25.04 3.70 18.88
C LEU A 12 -25.45 2.44 18.11
N GLU A 13 -26.41 2.54 17.21
CA GLU A 13 -26.81 1.45 16.30
C GLU A 13 -25.63 1.00 15.44
N ILE A 14 -24.97 1.94 14.75
CA ILE A 14 -23.82 1.62 13.89
C ILE A 14 -22.63 1.10 14.72
N LYS A 15 -22.42 1.62 15.94
CA LYS A 15 -21.35 1.15 16.83
C LYS A 15 -21.60 -0.28 17.33
N ALA A 16 -22.86 -0.64 17.58
CA ALA A 16 -23.22 -1.99 18.03
C ALA A 16 -22.88 -3.06 16.98
N ASP A 17 -22.95 -2.73 15.69
CA ASP A 17 -22.56 -3.61 14.59
C ASP A 17 -21.03 -3.74 14.42
N HIS A 18 -20.27 -2.89 15.11
CA HIS A 18 -18.80 -2.80 14.99
C HIS A 18 -18.09 -2.83 16.35
N PRO A 19 -18.32 -3.88 17.17
CA PRO A 19 -17.65 -4.02 18.45
C PRO A 19 -16.13 -4.18 18.24
N GLY A 20 -15.33 -3.59 19.12
CA GLY A 20 -13.86 -3.69 19.08
C GLY A 20 -13.16 -2.84 18.01
N SER A 21 -13.90 -2.09 17.18
CA SER A 21 -13.32 -1.09 16.25
C SER A 21 -13.68 0.32 16.70
N LEU A 22 -12.75 1.27 16.59
CA LEU A 22 -13.07 2.70 16.72
C LEU A 22 -14.01 3.11 15.57
N LEU A 23 -15.03 3.90 15.85
CA LEU A 23 -15.98 4.38 14.83
C LEU A 23 -15.67 5.81 14.43
N PHE A 24 -15.05 5.99 13.26
CA PHE A 24 -14.91 7.30 12.61
C PHE A 24 -16.26 7.70 12.02
N TYR A 25 -17.02 8.51 12.76
CA TYR A 25 -18.37 8.91 12.39
C TYR A 25 -18.38 10.27 11.68
N ARG A 26 -18.70 10.29 10.38
CA ARG A 26 -18.63 11.53 9.59
C ARG A 26 -19.68 12.57 10.00
N MET A 27 -19.19 13.71 10.47
CA MET A 27 -19.94 14.86 10.91
C MET A 27 -19.47 16.12 10.16
N GLY A 28 -20.02 16.33 8.97
CA GLY A 28 -19.56 17.42 8.09
C GLY A 28 -18.13 17.16 7.61
N ASP A 29 -17.22 18.06 7.97
CA ASP A 29 -15.81 18.01 7.58
C ASP A 29 -14.91 17.32 8.62
N PHE A 30 -15.50 16.67 9.63
CA PHE A 30 -14.80 15.92 10.67
C PHE A 30 -15.26 14.47 10.75
N TYR A 31 -14.34 13.59 11.13
CA TYR A 31 -14.68 12.31 11.75
C TYR A 31 -14.69 12.51 13.26
N GLU A 32 -15.85 12.30 13.88
CA GLU A 32 -16.01 12.36 15.33
C GLU A 32 -16.10 10.94 15.90
N MET A 33 -15.57 10.77 17.10
CA MET A 33 -15.67 9.55 17.93
C MET A 33 -16.29 9.94 19.27
N PHE A 34 -17.06 9.03 19.88
CA PHE A 34 -17.78 9.29 21.12
C PHE A 34 -17.51 8.21 22.17
N PHE A 35 -17.81 8.51 23.44
CA PHE A 35 -17.70 7.57 24.57
C PHE A 35 -16.27 6.99 24.68
N ASP A 36 -16.14 5.68 24.88
CA ASP A 36 -14.86 5.00 25.07
C ASP A 36 -13.96 5.10 23.84
N ASP A 37 -14.54 5.15 22.63
CA ASP A 37 -13.77 5.38 21.40
C ASP A 37 -13.08 6.74 21.45
N ALA A 38 -13.77 7.77 21.96
CA ALA A 38 -13.19 9.10 22.08
C ALA A 38 -12.03 9.14 23.06
N VAL A 39 -12.16 8.43 24.20
CA VAL A 39 -11.11 8.37 25.23
C VAL A 39 -9.87 7.65 24.67
N ALA A 40 -10.07 6.45 24.10
CA ALA A 40 -8.99 5.65 23.52
C ALA A 40 -8.30 6.37 22.36
N ALA A 41 -9.06 6.98 21.45
CA ALA A 41 -8.50 7.71 20.32
C ALA A 41 -7.79 9.00 20.74
N ALA A 42 -8.30 9.73 21.73
CA ALA A 42 -7.64 10.93 22.23
C ALA A 42 -6.25 10.63 22.81
N GLU A 43 -6.13 9.57 23.60
CA GLU A 43 -4.84 9.10 24.13
C GLU A 43 -3.93 8.55 23.03
N ALA A 44 -4.49 7.78 22.09
CA ALA A 44 -3.72 7.20 21.00
C ALA A 44 -3.19 8.25 20.01
N LEU A 45 -3.94 9.33 19.77
CA LEU A 45 -3.61 10.35 18.79
C LEU A 45 -3.00 11.62 19.39
N ASP A 46 -2.97 11.74 20.72
CA ASP A 46 -2.60 12.96 21.44
C ASP A 46 -3.42 14.18 20.98
N ILE A 47 -4.75 14.00 20.92
CA ILE A 47 -5.71 15.05 20.54
C ILE A 47 -6.63 15.42 21.70
N ALA A 48 -7.21 16.61 21.64
CA ALA A 48 -8.08 17.11 22.69
C ALA A 48 -9.34 16.24 22.87
N LEU A 49 -9.52 15.69 24.08
CA LEU A 49 -10.78 15.10 24.51
C LEU A 49 -11.73 16.21 24.99
N THR A 50 -12.89 16.30 24.37
CA THR A 50 -13.94 17.29 24.66
C THR A 50 -15.25 16.58 25.01
N LYS A 51 -16.36 17.33 25.05
CA LYS A 51 -17.68 16.78 25.35
C LYS A 51 -18.77 17.37 24.46
N ARG A 52 -19.77 16.55 24.11
CA ARG A 52 -20.88 16.97 23.23
C ARG A 52 -22.23 16.46 23.72
N GLY A 53 -22.98 17.32 24.40
CA GLY A 53 -24.31 16.98 24.91
C GLY A 53 -24.28 15.95 26.04
N GLN A 54 -25.45 15.38 26.35
CA GLN A 54 -25.60 14.43 27.45
C GLN A 54 -26.34 13.16 27.00
N HIS A 55 -25.92 12.01 27.53
CA HIS A 55 -26.59 10.72 27.42
C HIS A 55 -26.83 10.18 28.83
N GLU A 56 -28.07 9.82 29.14
CA GLU A 56 -28.45 9.35 30.50
C GLU A 56 -28.06 10.29 31.66
N GLY A 57 -27.97 11.60 31.39
CA GLY A 57 -27.58 12.61 32.38
C GLY A 57 -26.06 12.77 32.57
N GLN A 58 -25.24 12.03 31.82
CA GLN A 58 -23.79 12.17 31.80
C GLN A 58 -23.32 12.88 30.52
N ASP A 59 -22.26 13.68 30.62
CA ASP A 59 -21.65 14.32 29.45
C ASP A 59 -21.05 13.27 28.53
N ILE A 60 -21.26 13.38 27.21
CA ILE A 60 -20.73 12.43 26.22
C ILE A 60 -19.30 12.85 25.85
N PRO A 61 -18.27 12.03 26.15
CA PRO A 61 -16.89 12.27 25.69
C PRO A 61 -16.84 12.30 24.16
N MET A 62 -16.07 13.22 23.59
CA MET A 62 -15.94 13.39 22.13
C MET A 62 -14.55 13.87 21.75
N CYS A 63 -13.96 13.25 20.73
CA CYS A 63 -12.82 13.79 20.01
C CYS A 63 -13.06 13.67 18.50
N GLY A 64 -12.29 14.40 17.70
CA GLY A 64 -12.46 14.33 16.25
C GLY A 64 -11.25 14.82 15.48
N VAL A 65 -11.17 14.34 14.23
CA VAL A 65 -10.10 14.67 13.30
C VAL A 65 -10.71 15.19 12.00
N PRO A 66 -10.09 16.17 11.32
CA PRO A 66 -10.63 16.70 10.09
C PRO A 66 -10.50 15.66 8.95
N VAL A 67 -11.53 15.53 8.12
CA VAL A 67 -11.62 14.51 7.06
C VAL A 67 -10.44 14.58 6.10
N HIS A 68 -9.99 15.78 5.74
CA HIS A 68 -8.87 15.98 4.81
C HIS A 68 -7.51 15.55 5.37
N ALA A 69 -7.38 15.34 6.69
CA ALA A 69 -6.16 14.85 7.32
C ALA A 69 -6.33 13.46 7.96
N ALA A 70 -7.50 12.82 7.76
CA ALA A 70 -7.88 11.59 8.46
C ALA A 70 -6.92 10.42 8.20
N GLU A 71 -6.30 10.34 7.01
CA GLU A 71 -5.35 9.28 6.66
C GLU A 71 -4.17 9.20 7.64
N GLY A 72 -3.56 10.33 8.01
CA GLY A 72 -2.44 10.34 8.97
C GLY A 72 -2.83 9.84 10.36
N TYR A 73 -4.05 10.17 10.81
CA TYR A 73 -4.59 9.68 12.08
C TYR A 73 -4.94 8.19 12.01
N LEU A 74 -5.52 7.74 10.89
CA LEU A 74 -5.75 6.31 10.63
C LEU A 74 -4.45 5.52 10.76
N LEU A 75 -3.36 5.96 10.12
CA LEU A 75 -2.06 5.27 10.21
C LEU A 75 -1.59 5.09 11.66
N THR A 76 -1.69 6.17 12.45
CA THR A 76 -1.27 6.18 13.85
C THR A 76 -2.11 5.21 14.68
N LEU A 77 -3.42 5.18 14.49
CA LEU A 77 -4.32 4.25 15.16
C LEU A 77 -4.01 2.80 14.80
N ILE A 78 -3.85 2.49 13.51
CA ILE A 78 -3.52 1.13 13.05
C ILE A 78 -2.19 0.66 13.63
N ARG A 79 -1.16 1.51 13.65
CA ARG A 79 0.15 1.19 14.25
C ARG A 79 0.11 0.97 15.76
N LYS A 80 -0.86 1.58 16.45
CA LYS A 80 -1.14 1.36 17.88
C LYS A 80 -2.07 0.16 18.13
N GLY A 81 -2.41 -0.61 17.10
CA GLY A 81 -3.19 -1.84 17.22
C GLY A 81 -4.72 -1.65 17.17
N PHE A 82 -5.20 -0.44 16.86
CA PHE A 82 -6.63 -0.20 16.70
C PHE A 82 -7.13 -0.65 15.32
N ARG A 83 -8.40 -1.06 15.26
CA ARG A 83 -9.17 -1.18 14.01
C ARG A 83 -10.11 0.01 13.91
N VAL A 84 -10.36 0.52 12.71
CA VAL A 84 -11.19 1.73 12.53
C VAL A 84 -12.28 1.49 11.49
N ALA A 85 -13.54 1.53 11.92
CA ALA A 85 -14.71 1.54 11.04
C ALA A 85 -14.95 2.97 10.53
N VAL A 86 -14.93 3.15 9.21
CA VAL A 86 -15.13 4.47 8.56
C VAL A 86 -16.60 4.58 8.16
N CYS A 87 -17.31 5.50 8.81
CA CYS A 87 -18.74 5.73 8.63
C CYS A 87 -18.99 7.03 7.85
N GLU A 88 -19.55 6.88 6.65
CA GLU A 88 -19.74 7.95 5.68
C GLU A 88 -21.20 8.41 5.60
N GLN A 89 -21.41 9.60 5.05
CA GLN A 89 -22.74 10.09 4.73
C GLN A 89 -23.22 9.48 3.40
N MET A 90 -24.34 8.76 3.45
CA MET A 90 -24.90 8.04 2.28
C MET A 90 -25.84 8.91 1.43
N GLU A 91 -26.19 10.09 1.93
CA GLU A 91 -27.01 11.07 1.23
C GLU A 91 -26.55 12.49 1.60
N SER A 92 -26.88 13.47 0.77
CA SER A 92 -26.60 14.87 1.05
C SER A 92 -27.51 15.43 2.16
N PRO A 93 -27.08 16.49 2.86
CA PRO A 93 -27.96 17.21 3.80
C PRO A 93 -29.25 17.74 3.15
N ALA A 94 -29.21 18.04 1.84
CA ALA A 94 -30.38 18.49 1.08
C ALA A 94 -31.39 17.35 0.88
N GLU A 95 -30.93 16.14 0.54
CA GLU A 95 -31.78 14.95 0.42
C GLU A 95 -32.37 14.53 1.76
N ALA A 96 -31.56 14.57 2.82
CA ALA A 96 -32.06 14.30 4.18
C ALA A 96 -33.17 15.29 4.58
N LYS A 97 -33.04 16.58 4.24
CA LYS A 97 -34.08 17.60 4.47
C LYS A 97 -35.36 17.32 3.67
N LYS A 98 -35.27 16.77 2.46
CA LYS A 98 -36.45 16.34 1.68
C LYS A 98 -37.25 15.23 2.38
N ARG A 99 -36.60 14.40 3.19
CA ARG A 99 -37.26 13.36 4.02
C ARG A 99 -37.95 13.92 5.28
N GLY A 100 -37.70 15.18 5.63
CA GLY A 100 -38.31 15.87 6.77
C GLY A 100 -37.34 16.83 7.48
N ALA A 101 -37.88 17.81 8.22
CA ALA A 101 -37.05 18.79 8.93
C ALA A 101 -36.26 18.20 10.12
N LYS A 102 -36.61 16.99 10.58
CA LYS A 102 -35.97 16.29 11.71
C LYS A 102 -35.22 15.02 11.30
N SER A 103 -35.15 14.68 10.01
CA SER A 103 -34.42 13.50 9.55
C SER A 103 -32.91 13.72 9.62
N VAL A 104 -32.22 12.78 10.24
CA VAL A 104 -30.76 12.72 10.24
C VAL A 104 -30.30 12.11 8.92
N VAL A 105 -29.22 12.66 8.36
CA VAL A 105 -28.50 12.10 7.21
C VAL A 105 -28.19 10.63 7.47
N LYS A 106 -28.60 9.74 6.56
CA LYS A 106 -28.28 8.32 6.61
C LYS A 106 -26.77 8.13 6.53
N ARG A 107 -26.28 7.24 7.38
CA ARG A 107 -24.87 6.89 7.45
C ARG A 107 -24.71 5.39 7.47
N ALA A 108 -23.61 4.93 6.90
CA ALA A 108 -23.23 3.53 6.92
C ALA A 108 -21.71 3.43 6.97
N VAL A 109 -21.22 2.34 7.57
CA VAL A 109 -19.80 2.01 7.49
C VAL A 109 -19.50 1.54 6.08
N THR A 110 -18.61 2.25 5.39
CA THR A 110 -18.19 1.92 4.02
C THR A 110 -17.01 0.98 3.98
N ARG A 111 -16.25 0.89 5.09
CA ARG A 111 -15.15 -0.06 5.28
C ARG A 111 -14.67 -0.10 6.72
N VAL A 112 -13.91 -1.15 7.04
CA VAL A 112 -13.14 -1.27 8.28
C VAL A 112 -11.66 -1.31 7.90
N VAL A 113 -10.88 -0.38 8.43
CA VAL A 113 -9.44 -0.29 8.24
C VAL A 113 -8.76 -1.10 9.33
N THR A 114 -7.88 -2.00 8.91
CA THR A 114 -7.16 -2.95 9.76
C THR A 114 -5.70 -3.01 9.31
N PRO A 115 -4.75 -3.51 10.14
CA PRO A 115 -3.35 -3.61 9.75
C PRO A 115 -3.11 -4.38 8.44
N GLY A 116 -3.88 -5.44 8.18
CA GLY A 116 -3.75 -6.28 6.98
C GLY A 116 -4.47 -5.76 5.75
N THR A 117 -5.37 -4.78 5.87
CA THR A 117 -6.26 -4.34 4.77
C THR A 117 -6.03 -2.90 4.30
N LEU A 118 -4.79 -2.40 4.44
CA LEU A 118 -4.39 -1.06 4.00
C LEU A 118 -4.22 -0.99 2.48
N THR A 119 -4.73 0.07 1.85
CA THR A 119 -4.72 0.23 0.37
C THR A 119 -4.11 1.56 -0.10
N GLU A 120 -4.13 2.56 0.77
CA GLU A 120 -3.67 3.91 0.52
C GLU A 120 -2.16 3.96 0.50
N ASP A 121 -1.62 4.67 -0.49
CA ASP A 121 -0.17 4.83 -0.66
C ASP A 121 0.49 5.52 0.54
N SER A 122 -0.22 6.45 1.18
CA SER A 122 0.21 7.18 2.37
C SER A 122 0.34 6.30 3.62
N LEU A 123 -0.36 5.16 3.66
CA LEU A 123 -0.39 4.25 4.80
C LEU A 123 0.58 3.07 4.65
N LEU A 124 1.07 2.84 3.43
CA LEU A 124 1.88 1.67 3.08
C LEU A 124 3.35 2.05 2.91
N GLU A 125 4.25 1.17 3.35
CA GLU A 125 5.65 1.27 2.94
C GLU A 125 5.76 0.89 1.46
N ALA A 126 6.26 1.80 0.61
CA ALA A 126 6.36 1.56 -0.84
C ALA A 126 7.14 0.29 -1.18
N ARG A 127 8.26 0.06 -0.49
CA ARG A 127 9.23 -1.00 -0.82
C ARG A 127 8.97 -2.34 -0.12
N SER A 128 7.88 -2.45 0.64
CA SER A 128 7.53 -3.62 1.44
C SER A 128 6.11 -4.10 1.10
N HIS A 129 5.87 -5.39 1.23
CA HIS A 129 4.50 -5.93 1.19
C HIS A 129 3.77 -5.66 2.51
N ASN A 130 2.44 -5.56 2.44
CA ASN A 130 1.57 -5.49 3.63
C ASN A 130 0.61 -6.68 3.61
N TYR A 131 1.07 -7.81 4.13
CA TYR A 131 0.31 -9.05 4.05
C TYR A 131 -0.75 -9.17 5.15
N LEU A 132 -1.94 -9.60 4.74
CA LEU A 132 -2.94 -10.24 5.59
C LEU A 132 -2.79 -11.75 5.41
N ALA A 133 -2.66 -12.49 6.50
CA ALA A 133 -2.56 -13.95 6.47
C ALA A 133 -3.73 -14.63 7.20
N ALA A 134 -4.05 -15.86 6.84
CA ALA A 134 -4.99 -16.72 7.56
C ALA A 134 -4.40 -18.11 7.77
N TYR A 135 -4.49 -18.60 9.00
CA TYR A 135 -4.08 -19.95 9.35
C TYR A 135 -5.31 -20.82 9.60
N ALA A 136 -5.41 -21.92 8.85
CA ALA A 136 -6.53 -22.85 8.96
C ALA A 136 -6.03 -24.26 9.28
N GLN A 137 -6.80 -24.98 10.09
CA GLN A 137 -6.61 -26.40 10.35
C GLN A 137 -7.91 -27.14 10.05
N VAL A 138 -7.82 -28.16 9.21
CA VAL A 138 -8.93 -29.05 8.84
C VAL A 138 -8.49 -30.48 9.13
N ARG A 139 -8.98 -31.04 10.25
CA ARG A 139 -8.51 -32.32 10.81
C ARG A 139 -7.01 -32.26 11.11
N ASP A 140 -6.22 -33.12 10.48
CA ASP A 140 -4.77 -33.24 10.66
C ASP A 140 -3.97 -32.35 9.69
N ASP A 141 -4.63 -31.77 8.68
CA ASP A 141 -4.01 -30.88 7.71
C ASP A 141 -4.14 -29.42 8.14
N SER A 142 -3.08 -28.63 7.94
CA SER A 142 -3.09 -27.19 8.17
C SER A 142 -2.43 -26.43 7.03
N ALA A 143 -2.89 -25.20 6.81
CA ALA A 143 -2.44 -24.34 5.73
C ALA A 143 -2.37 -22.88 6.15
N LEU A 144 -1.51 -22.15 5.45
CA LEU A 144 -1.40 -20.70 5.55
C LEU A 144 -1.75 -20.10 4.18
N ALA A 145 -2.66 -19.15 4.16
CA ALA A 145 -2.95 -18.31 2.99
C ALA A 145 -2.60 -16.87 3.32
N TRP A 146 -2.13 -16.10 2.34
CA TRP A 146 -1.84 -14.69 2.54
C TRP A 146 -2.05 -13.87 1.28
N VAL A 147 -2.47 -12.63 1.49
CA VAL A 147 -2.80 -11.67 0.43
C VAL A 147 -2.15 -10.33 0.73
N ASP A 148 -1.69 -9.65 -0.31
CA ASP A 148 -1.43 -8.21 -0.25
C ASP A 148 -2.53 -7.51 -1.06
N ILE A 149 -3.49 -6.92 -0.34
CA ILE A 149 -4.63 -6.22 -0.95
C ILE A 149 -4.18 -5.10 -1.88
N SER A 150 -3.06 -4.43 -1.57
CA SER A 150 -2.55 -3.30 -2.33
C SER A 150 -1.92 -3.71 -3.66
N THR A 151 -1.56 -4.98 -3.85
CA THR A 151 -0.97 -5.47 -5.11
C THR A 151 -1.78 -6.58 -5.78
N GLY A 152 -2.79 -7.12 -5.10
CA GLY A 152 -3.56 -8.27 -5.57
C GLY A 152 -2.80 -9.60 -5.49
N ALA A 153 -1.59 -9.64 -4.92
CA ALA A 153 -0.85 -10.88 -4.74
C ALA A 153 -1.60 -11.79 -3.77
N PHE A 154 -1.85 -13.05 -4.17
CA PHE A 154 -2.55 -14.02 -3.35
C PHE A 154 -1.86 -15.38 -3.42
N HIS A 155 -1.56 -15.95 -2.26
CA HIS A 155 -0.75 -17.15 -2.13
C HIS A 155 -1.32 -18.08 -1.06
N CYS A 156 -0.98 -19.36 -1.18
CA CYS A 156 -1.23 -20.34 -0.13
C CYS A 156 -0.13 -21.39 -0.09
N MET A 157 0.00 -22.07 1.05
CA MET A 157 0.82 -23.27 1.20
C MET A 157 0.30 -24.15 2.32
N THR A 158 0.61 -25.44 2.24
CA THR A 158 0.56 -26.33 3.41
C THR A 158 1.51 -25.81 4.48
N CYS A 159 1.02 -25.68 5.71
CA CYS A 159 1.79 -25.16 6.82
C CYS A 159 1.48 -25.99 8.07
N PRO A 160 2.18 -27.14 8.27
CA PRO A 160 2.10 -27.90 9.51
C PRO A 160 2.46 -27.04 10.72
N ARG A 161 1.95 -27.41 11.89
CA ARG A 161 2.11 -26.61 13.10
C ARG A 161 3.54 -26.16 13.42
N PRO A 162 4.57 -27.03 13.37
CA PRO A 162 5.97 -26.63 13.64
C PRO A 162 6.55 -25.63 12.64
N ARG A 163 5.92 -25.48 11.47
CA ARG A 163 6.32 -24.56 10.42
C ARG A 163 5.69 -23.17 10.56
N LEU A 164 4.67 -23.01 11.39
CA LEU A 164 3.93 -21.75 11.50
C LEU A 164 4.86 -20.59 11.88
N ALA A 165 5.64 -20.73 12.95
CA ALA A 165 6.57 -19.67 13.37
C ALA A 165 7.63 -19.33 12.30
N PRO A 166 8.35 -20.30 11.69
CA PRO A 166 9.25 -20.01 10.55
C PRO A 166 8.57 -19.29 9.37
N ASP A 167 7.35 -19.71 9.00
CA ASP A 167 6.61 -19.13 7.88
C ASP A 167 6.07 -17.73 8.20
N LEU A 168 5.59 -17.49 9.42
CA LEU A 168 5.21 -16.14 9.88
C LEU A 168 6.42 -15.20 9.93
N ALA A 169 7.58 -15.67 10.38
CA ALA A 169 8.82 -14.87 10.37
C ALA A 169 9.31 -14.57 8.94
N ARG A 170 9.05 -15.48 7.99
CA ARG A 170 9.36 -15.29 6.57
C ARG A 170 8.45 -14.25 5.92
N LEU A 171 7.14 -14.34 6.19
CA LEU A 171 6.13 -13.50 5.55
C LEU A 171 5.98 -12.14 6.23
N ALA A 172 6.19 -12.09 7.55
CA ALA A 172 5.97 -10.92 8.41
C ALA A 172 4.61 -10.23 8.13
N PRO A 173 3.48 -10.97 8.21
CA PRO A 173 2.17 -10.36 7.96
C PRO A 173 1.84 -9.31 9.00
N SER A 174 1.18 -8.24 8.58
CA SER A 174 0.69 -7.19 9.49
C SER A 174 -0.49 -7.68 10.33
N GLU A 175 -1.20 -8.70 9.85
CA GLU A 175 -2.37 -9.27 10.51
C GLU A 175 -2.53 -10.76 10.19
N LEU A 176 -2.88 -11.56 11.21
CA LEU A 176 -3.15 -13.00 11.11
C LEU A 176 -4.58 -13.32 11.56
N LEU A 177 -5.32 -13.97 10.68
CA LEU A 177 -6.67 -14.47 10.90
C LEU A 177 -6.64 -15.89 11.45
N VAL A 178 -7.35 -16.11 12.56
CA VAL A 178 -7.44 -17.43 13.21
C VAL A 178 -8.86 -17.72 13.71
N PRO A 179 -9.26 -19.01 13.81
CA PRO A 179 -10.55 -19.39 14.38
C PRO A 179 -10.60 -19.34 15.91
N ASP A 180 -9.44 -19.31 16.57
CA ASP A 180 -9.32 -19.30 18.02
C ASP A 180 -8.03 -18.53 18.42
N PRO A 181 -8.13 -17.29 18.91
CA PRO A 181 -6.98 -16.48 19.29
C PRO A 181 -6.40 -16.90 20.65
N ALA A 182 -7.08 -17.75 21.43
CA ALA A 182 -6.63 -18.20 22.74
C ALA A 182 -5.61 -19.34 22.67
N ASP A 183 -5.32 -19.84 21.47
CA ASP A 183 -4.25 -20.79 21.22
C ASP A 183 -2.89 -20.19 21.63
N ALA A 184 -2.32 -20.73 22.72
CA ALA A 184 -1.14 -20.18 23.37
C ALA A 184 0.08 -20.09 22.45
N GLU A 185 0.32 -21.09 21.59
CA GLU A 185 1.49 -21.09 20.71
C GLU A 185 1.34 -20.08 19.58
N ILE A 186 0.14 -19.94 18.99
CA ILE A 186 -0.13 -18.89 18.01
C ILE A 186 0.07 -17.53 18.66
N ARG A 187 -0.57 -17.30 19.80
CA ARG A 187 -0.52 -16.03 20.52
C ARG A 187 0.92 -15.65 20.86
N ASP A 188 1.66 -16.54 21.52
CA ASP A 188 3.05 -16.29 21.90
C ASP A 188 3.93 -15.98 20.67
N THR A 189 3.75 -16.72 19.56
CA THR A 189 4.48 -16.49 18.30
C THR A 189 4.17 -15.11 17.70
N THR A 190 2.89 -14.76 17.62
CA THR A 190 2.46 -13.48 17.04
C THR A 190 2.82 -12.28 17.92
N GLU A 191 2.73 -12.40 19.25
CA GLU A 191 3.16 -11.37 20.20
C GLU A 191 4.67 -11.12 20.10
N GLU A 192 5.47 -12.18 19.95
CA GLU A 192 6.92 -12.05 19.74
C GLU A 192 7.25 -11.31 18.43
N MET A 193 6.47 -11.54 17.37
CA MET A 193 6.69 -10.97 16.05
C MET A 193 5.97 -9.62 15.83
N GLY A 194 5.12 -9.18 16.77
CA GLY A 194 4.31 -7.97 16.62
C GLY A 194 3.21 -8.07 15.56
N ILE A 195 2.69 -9.29 15.32
CA ILE A 195 1.63 -9.56 14.34
C ILE A 195 0.27 -9.36 15.02
N ALA A 196 -0.62 -8.56 14.43
CA ALA A 196 -1.97 -8.40 14.95
C ALA A 196 -2.79 -9.69 14.75
N ILE A 197 -3.43 -10.22 15.81
CA ILE A 197 -4.35 -11.36 15.68
C ILE A 197 -5.78 -10.84 15.53
N THR A 198 -6.50 -11.44 14.59
CA THR A 198 -7.94 -11.27 14.44
C THR A 198 -8.65 -12.62 14.46
N GLU A 199 -9.58 -12.77 15.40
CA GLU A 199 -10.49 -13.91 15.45
C GLU A 199 -11.56 -13.78 14.35
N LEU A 200 -11.79 -14.88 13.64
CA LEU A 200 -12.96 -15.05 12.77
C LEU A 200 -13.75 -16.28 13.18
N ALA A 201 -15.05 -16.23 12.93
CA ALA A 201 -15.93 -17.36 13.16
C ALA A 201 -15.43 -18.60 12.41
N ARG A 202 -15.53 -19.78 13.05
CA ARG A 202 -15.11 -21.06 12.45
C ARG A 202 -15.74 -21.34 11.08
N ALA A 203 -16.96 -20.84 10.84
CA ALA A 203 -17.63 -20.94 9.53
C ALA A 203 -16.86 -20.24 8.40
N SER A 204 -16.13 -19.16 8.69
CA SER A 204 -15.27 -18.49 7.71
C SER A 204 -14.13 -19.38 7.21
N PHE A 205 -13.76 -20.40 8.00
CA PHE A 205 -12.74 -21.41 7.68
C PHE A 205 -13.34 -22.72 7.16
N ASP A 206 -14.63 -22.77 6.79
CA ASP A 206 -15.19 -23.95 6.12
C ASP A 206 -14.61 -24.08 4.71
N SER A 207 -14.05 -25.24 4.38
CA SER A 207 -13.38 -25.45 3.08
C SER A 207 -14.37 -25.46 1.91
N THR A 208 -15.61 -25.92 2.12
CA THR A 208 -16.62 -26.03 1.07
C THR A 208 -17.16 -24.64 0.71
N GLU A 209 -17.52 -23.85 1.72
CA GLU A 209 -17.89 -22.45 1.53
C GLU A 209 -16.69 -21.63 1.01
N GLY A 210 -15.48 -21.88 1.52
CA GLY A 210 -14.25 -21.25 1.06
C GLY A 210 -14.01 -21.47 -0.43
N ARG A 211 -14.18 -22.71 -0.91
CA ARG A 211 -14.14 -23.02 -2.34
C ARG A 211 -15.19 -22.24 -3.13
N SER A 212 -16.43 -22.17 -2.66
CA SER A 212 -17.49 -21.40 -3.33
C SER A 212 -17.09 -19.92 -3.44
N ARG A 213 -16.66 -19.30 -2.34
CA ARG A 213 -16.20 -17.90 -2.31
C ARG A 213 -15.07 -17.63 -3.30
N LEU A 214 -14.12 -18.56 -3.43
CA LEU A 214 -13.01 -18.44 -4.36
C LEU A 214 -13.47 -18.57 -5.82
N CYS A 215 -14.35 -19.54 -6.11
CA CYS A 215 -14.96 -19.69 -7.44
C CYS A 215 -15.73 -18.43 -7.85
N ASP A 216 -16.53 -17.88 -6.93
CA ASP A 216 -17.30 -16.65 -7.14
C ASP A 216 -16.38 -15.43 -7.36
N LEU A 217 -15.33 -15.28 -6.54
CA LEU A 217 -14.35 -14.20 -6.67
C LEU A 217 -13.64 -14.20 -8.02
N PHE A 218 -13.22 -15.38 -8.50
CA PHE A 218 -12.47 -15.50 -9.76
C PHE A 218 -13.36 -15.75 -10.99
N GLY A 219 -14.68 -15.86 -10.81
CA GLY A 219 -15.61 -16.12 -11.90
C GLY A 219 -15.38 -17.47 -12.60
N VAL A 220 -14.98 -18.50 -11.85
CA VAL A 220 -14.68 -19.85 -12.38
C VAL A 220 -15.59 -20.89 -11.75
N ALA A 221 -15.86 -21.98 -12.49
CA ALA A 221 -16.64 -23.10 -11.95
C ALA A 221 -15.83 -23.95 -10.96
N THR A 222 -14.53 -24.10 -11.19
CA THR A 222 -13.61 -24.87 -10.36
C THR A 222 -12.26 -24.17 -10.25
N LEU A 223 -11.50 -24.47 -9.18
CA LEU A 223 -10.16 -23.92 -8.95
C LEU A 223 -9.05 -24.68 -9.71
N GLU A 224 -9.38 -25.75 -10.44
CA GLU A 224 -8.42 -26.65 -11.09
C GLU A 224 -7.52 -25.92 -12.11
N ALA A 225 -8.04 -24.84 -12.72
CA ALA A 225 -7.27 -23.99 -13.62
C ALA A 225 -6.11 -23.25 -12.93
N PHE A 226 -6.19 -23.05 -11.62
CA PHE A 226 -5.17 -22.37 -10.80
C PHE A 226 -4.27 -23.37 -10.06
N GLY A 227 -4.76 -24.58 -9.83
CA GLY A 227 -4.01 -25.67 -9.23
C GLY A 227 -4.88 -26.58 -8.38
N ASN A 228 -4.26 -27.62 -7.83
CA ASN A 228 -4.91 -28.54 -6.90
C ASN A 228 -4.66 -28.08 -5.46
N PHE A 229 -5.72 -27.61 -4.82
CA PHE A 229 -5.70 -27.14 -3.43
C PHE A 229 -6.28 -28.18 -2.48
N SER A 230 -5.67 -28.32 -1.31
CA SER A 230 -6.18 -29.15 -0.21
C SER A 230 -7.35 -28.45 0.47
N ARG A 231 -8.11 -29.19 1.28
CA ARG A 231 -9.20 -28.60 2.08
C ARG A 231 -8.71 -27.53 3.04
N ALA A 232 -7.53 -27.72 3.65
CA ALA A 232 -6.95 -26.73 4.54
C ALA A 232 -6.54 -25.46 3.77
N GLU A 233 -5.99 -25.59 2.56
CA GLU A 233 -5.64 -24.45 1.70
C GLU A 233 -6.89 -23.66 1.27
N GLU A 234 -7.96 -24.34 0.87
CA GLU A 234 -9.25 -23.72 0.53
C GLU A 234 -9.91 -23.04 1.75
N ALA A 235 -9.81 -23.64 2.94
CA ALA A 235 -10.28 -23.04 4.18
C ALA A 235 -9.53 -21.76 4.53
N ALA A 236 -8.19 -21.76 4.45
CA ALA A 236 -7.38 -20.58 4.73
C ALA A 236 -7.63 -19.46 3.72
N MET A 237 -7.66 -19.78 2.42
CA MET A 237 -7.97 -18.81 1.37
C MET A 237 -9.41 -18.28 1.50
N GLY A 238 -10.38 -19.14 1.80
CA GLY A 238 -11.77 -18.77 2.03
C GLY A 238 -11.93 -17.81 3.21
N ALA A 239 -11.17 -17.99 4.29
CA ALA A 239 -11.18 -17.10 5.44
C ALA A 239 -10.60 -15.72 5.10
N VAL A 240 -9.53 -15.66 4.30
CA VAL A 240 -9.02 -14.38 3.75
C VAL A 240 -10.12 -13.66 2.98
N VAL A 241 -10.78 -14.34 2.03
CA VAL A 241 -11.84 -13.72 1.21
C VAL A 241 -13.02 -13.28 2.06
N ALA A 242 -13.46 -14.07 3.04
CA ALA A 242 -14.53 -13.70 3.96
C ALA A 242 -14.18 -12.44 4.78
N TYR A 243 -12.92 -12.29 5.19
CA TYR A 243 -12.48 -11.10 5.91
C TYR A 243 -12.36 -9.87 5.01
N LEU A 244 -11.89 -10.05 3.78
CA LEU A 244 -11.88 -8.98 2.78
C LEU A 244 -13.30 -8.52 2.48
N ASP A 245 -14.26 -9.43 2.34
CA ASP A 245 -15.67 -9.10 2.12
C ASP A 245 -16.24 -8.26 3.30
N LEU A 246 -15.95 -8.67 4.53
CA LEU A 246 -16.36 -7.97 5.75
C LEU A 246 -15.75 -6.56 5.86
N THR A 247 -14.43 -6.45 5.66
CA THR A 247 -13.68 -5.20 5.84
C THR A 247 -13.88 -4.23 4.68
N GLN A 248 -14.07 -4.72 3.46
CA GLN A 248 -14.32 -3.91 2.27
C GLN A 248 -15.82 -3.75 1.95
N LYS A 249 -16.71 -4.27 2.80
CA LYS A 249 -18.17 -4.13 2.72
C LYS A 249 -18.74 -4.57 1.35
N GLY A 250 -18.36 -5.76 0.90
CA GLY A 250 -18.82 -6.33 -0.37
C GLY A 250 -18.02 -5.92 -1.61
N LYS A 251 -17.13 -4.92 -1.49
CA LYS A 251 -16.26 -4.49 -2.60
C LYS A 251 -14.93 -5.23 -2.54
N LEU A 252 -14.89 -6.46 -3.03
CA LEU A 252 -13.66 -7.26 -3.04
C LEU A 252 -12.58 -6.60 -3.92
N PRO A 253 -11.31 -6.60 -3.48
CA PRO A 253 -10.20 -6.07 -4.26
C PRO A 253 -9.92 -6.93 -5.49
N LEU A 254 -9.29 -6.33 -6.50
CA LEU A 254 -8.76 -7.09 -7.63
C LEU A 254 -7.60 -7.99 -7.18
N LEU A 255 -7.90 -9.27 -6.96
CA LEU A 255 -6.88 -10.28 -6.65
C LEU A 255 -6.44 -11.02 -7.91
N THR A 256 -5.15 -11.36 -7.93
CA THR A 256 -4.61 -12.29 -8.91
C THR A 256 -4.91 -13.73 -8.48
N PRO A 257 -5.02 -14.68 -9.42
CA PRO A 257 -5.28 -16.08 -9.07
C PRO A 257 -4.26 -16.63 -8.05
N PRO A 258 -4.71 -17.44 -7.08
CA PRO A 258 -3.87 -17.86 -5.96
C PRO A 258 -2.73 -18.74 -6.43
N GLN A 259 -1.52 -18.43 -5.96
CA GLN A 259 -0.32 -19.23 -6.24
C GLN A 259 0.00 -20.15 -5.06
N LYS A 260 0.03 -21.46 -5.33
CA LYS A 260 0.46 -22.46 -4.35
C LYS A 260 1.98 -22.49 -4.23
N GLU A 261 2.52 -22.11 -3.07
CA GLU A 261 3.93 -22.29 -2.74
C GLU A 261 4.16 -23.70 -2.18
N LEU A 262 5.11 -24.43 -2.77
CA LEU A 262 5.48 -25.77 -2.32
C LEU A 262 6.66 -25.69 -1.35
N ALA A 263 6.51 -26.37 -0.20
CA ALA A 263 7.48 -26.35 0.90
C ALA A 263 8.90 -26.78 0.50
N ASP A 264 9.03 -27.74 -0.42
CA ASP A 264 10.28 -28.30 -0.92
C ASP A 264 10.98 -27.42 -1.98
N ARG A 265 10.29 -26.38 -2.48
CA ARG A 265 10.81 -25.46 -3.50
C ARG A 265 11.48 -24.21 -2.96
N VAL A 266 11.50 -24.05 -1.63
CA VAL A 266 12.03 -22.88 -0.93
C VAL A 266 13.01 -23.32 0.16
N LEU A 267 14.15 -22.63 0.25
CA LEU A 267 15.13 -22.83 1.32
C LEU A 267 14.49 -22.57 2.69
N GLN A 268 14.54 -23.56 3.57
CA GLN A 268 14.00 -23.41 4.92
C GLN A 268 14.99 -22.66 5.82
N ILE A 269 14.50 -21.62 6.47
CA ILE A 269 15.27 -20.81 7.41
C ILE A 269 14.34 -20.53 8.58
N ASP A 270 14.72 -20.98 9.77
CA ASP A 270 13.93 -20.73 10.98
C ASP A 270 13.94 -19.25 11.39
N ALA A 271 13.01 -18.88 12.28
CA ALA A 271 12.83 -17.48 12.69
C ALA A 271 14.10 -16.90 13.35
N ALA A 272 14.76 -17.69 14.21
CA ALA A 272 15.98 -17.27 14.91
C ALA A 272 17.14 -17.00 13.94
N THR A 273 17.34 -17.87 12.96
CA THR A 273 18.36 -17.74 11.91
C THR A 273 18.11 -16.51 11.06
N ARG A 274 16.85 -16.27 10.63
CA ARG A 274 16.49 -15.06 9.87
C ARG A 274 16.85 -13.78 10.62
N ARG A 275 16.53 -13.75 11.92
CA ARG A 275 16.84 -12.63 12.81
C ARG A 275 18.35 -12.47 13.02
N ASN A 276 19.06 -13.56 13.28
CA ASN A 276 20.51 -13.56 13.53
C ASN A 276 21.35 -13.20 12.30
N LEU A 277 20.85 -13.54 11.11
CA LEU A 277 21.45 -13.16 9.83
C LEU A 277 21.03 -11.76 9.37
N GLU A 278 20.10 -11.10 10.09
CA GLU A 278 19.59 -9.76 9.80
C GLU A 278 19.17 -9.62 8.32
N LEU A 279 18.44 -10.62 7.80
CA LEU A 279 18.14 -10.73 6.36
C LEU A 279 17.39 -9.49 5.84
N THR A 280 16.25 -9.17 6.44
CA THR A 280 15.38 -8.05 6.02
C THR A 280 15.36 -6.90 7.01
N ARG A 281 15.64 -7.19 8.28
CA ARG A 281 15.72 -6.23 9.38
C ARG A 281 16.87 -6.56 10.32
N THR A 282 17.42 -5.55 10.96
CA THR A 282 18.43 -5.70 12.02
C THR A 282 17.81 -6.22 13.30
N LEU A 283 18.65 -6.59 14.27
CA LEU A 283 18.19 -6.99 15.62
C LEU A 283 17.40 -5.89 16.33
N ALA A 284 17.63 -4.63 15.97
CA ALA A 284 16.89 -3.45 16.45
C ALA A 284 15.60 -3.18 15.67
N GLY A 285 15.26 -4.02 14.67
CA GLY A 285 14.05 -3.90 13.85
C GLY A 285 14.14 -2.92 12.68
N SER A 286 15.31 -2.32 12.43
CA SER A 286 15.52 -1.38 11.33
C SER A 286 15.81 -2.08 10.02
N ARG A 287 15.29 -1.56 8.90
CA ARG A 287 15.71 -2.01 7.57
C ARG A 287 17.16 -1.62 7.28
N GLN A 288 17.58 -0.44 7.70
CA GLN A 288 18.94 0.06 7.45
C GLN A 288 19.96 -0.76 8.24
N GLY A 289 20.97 -1.28 7.53
CA GLY A 289 21.99 -2.17 8.12
C GLY A 289 21.65 -3.67 8.01
N SER A 290 20.49 -4.04 7.46
CA SER A 290 20.17 -5.43 7.10
C SER A 290 20.84 -5.85 5.79
N LEU A 291 20.86 -7.16 5.49
CA LEU A 291 21.29 -7.66 4.17
C LEU A 291 20.44 -7.04 3.05
N LEU A 292 19.12 -6.99 3.20
CA LEU A 292 18.21 -6.41 2.22
C LEU A 292 18.60 -4.96 1.88
N SER A 293 18.99 -4.15 2.86
CA SER A 293 19.42 -2.76 2.62
C SER A 293 20.70 -2.63 1.78
N VAL A 294 21.58 -3.65 1.81
CA VAL A 294 22.78 -3.70 0.98
C VAL A 294 22.44 -4.16 -0.44
N LEU A 295 21.54 -5.14 -0.56
CA LEU A 295 21.12 -5.71 -1.84
C LEU A 295 20.28 -4.74 -2.68
N ASP A 296 19.46 -3.94 -2.00
CA ASP A 296 18.41 -3.16 -2.63
C ASP A 296 18.94 -1.94 -3.41
N GLN A 297 19.29 -2.16 -4.67
CA GLN A 297 19.61 -1.15 -5.67
C GLN A 297 18.45 -0.92 -6.65
N THR A 298 17.24 -1.41 -6.34
CA THR A 298 16.09 -1.32 -7.25
C THR A 298 15.59 0.12 -7.33
N VAL A 299 15.10 0.50 -8.51
CA VAL A 299 14.63 1.87 -8.77
C VAL A 299 13.11 2.00 -8.73
N THR A 300 12.38 0.89 -8.63
CA THR A 300 10.93 0.82 -8.49
C THR A 300 10.53 0.18 -7.16
N ALA A 301 9.33 0.54 -6.68
CA ALA A 301 8.73 -0.04 -5.49
C ALA A 301 8.41 -1.53 -5.68
N ALA A 302 7.85 -1.91 -6.84
CA ALA A 302 7.53 -3.29 -7.19
C ALA A 302 8.79 -4.17 -7.27
N GLY A 303 9.88 -3.68 -7.87
CA GLY A 303 11.17 -4.36 -7.88
C GLY A 303 11.74 -4.58 -6.48
N ALA A 304 11.63 -3.60 -5.58
CA ALA A 304 12.07 -3.74 -4.19
C ALA A 304 11.31 -4.84 -3.44
N ARG A 305 9.98 -4.88 -3.59
CA ARG A 305 9.11 -5.92 -3.01
C ARG A 305 9.44 -7.32 -3.54
N LEU A 306 9.70 -7.44 -4.84
CA LEU A 306 10.14 -8.70 -5.45
C LEU A 306 11.51 -9.16 -4.94
N LEU A 307 12.47 -8.23 -4.79
CA LEU A 307 13.78 -8.53 -4.23
C LEU A 307 13.68 -9.06 -2.79
N ASP A 308 12.89 -8.39 -1.95
CA ASP A 308 12.60 -8.85 -0.58
C ASP A 308 12.02 -10.27 -0.58
N ARG A 309 10.99 -10.53 -1.41
CA ARG A 309 10.42 -11.88 -1.54
C ARG A 309 11.47 -12.92 -1.92
N ARG A 310 12.39 -12.62 -2.86
CA ARG A 310 13.46 -13.55 -3.29
C ARG A 310 14.48 -13.82 -2.19
N LEU A 311 14.82 -12.81 -1.40
CA LEU A 311 15.72 -12.96 -0.26
C LEU A 311 15.04 -13.76 0.88
N SER A 312 13.76 -13.49 1.12
CA SER A 312 12.97 -14.13 2.17
C SER A 312 12.59 -15.57 1.82
N ALA A 313 12.48 -15.92 0.54
CA ALA A 313 12.21 -17.26 0.04
C ALA A 313 13.17 -17.68 -1.11
N PRO A 314 14.46 -17.97 -0.81
CA PRO A 314 15.41 -18.44 -1.82
C PRO A 314 14.94 -19.75 -2.45
N SER A 315 15.17 -19.91 -3.75
CA SER A 315 14.71 -21.09 -4.50
C SER A 315 15.59 -22.31 -4.18
N THR A 316 15.00 -23.50 -4.21
CA THR A 316 15.74 -24.78 -4.29
C THR A 316 15.69 -25.38 -5.70
N GLN A 317 15.03 -24.72 -6.65
CA GLN A 317 14.92 -25.15 -8.04
C GLN A 317 16.09 -24.61 -8.86
N LEU A 318 16.98 -25.50 -9.29
CA LEU A 318 18.22 -25.13 -10.00
C LEU A 318 17.94 -24.30 -11.26
N ASP A 319 16.97 -24.70 -12.08
CA ASP A 319 16.62 -24.00 -13.32
C ASP A 319 16.18 -22.55 -13.07
N THR A 320 15.43 -22.33 -11.99
CA THR A 320 15.00 -20.98 -11.59
C THR A 320 16.21 -20.12 -11.17
N ILE A 321 17.15 -20.70 -10.43
CA ILE A 321 18.36 -20.00 -9.99
C ILE A 321 19.25 -19.68 -11.18
N GLN A 322 19.47 -20.65 -12.08
CA GLN A 322 20.28 -20.49 -13.28
C GLN A 322 19.69 -19.46 -14.25
N SER A 323 18.38 -19.47 -14.46
CA SER A 323 17.69 -18.47 -15.28
C SER A 323 17.93 -17.04 -14.74
N ARG A 324 17.83 -16.83 -13.42
CA ARG A 324 18.15 -15.53 -12.80
C ARG A 324 19.61 -15.14 -12.98
N LEU A 325 20.54 -16.06 -12.75
CA LEU A 325 21.98 -15.81 -12.90
C LEU A 325 22.36 -15.47 -14.36
N ASN A 326 21.71 -16.09 -15.34
CA ASN A 326 21.91 -15.79 -16.77
C ASN A 326 21.50 -14.36 -17.10
N ALA A 327 20.30 -13.95 -16.72
CA ALA A 327 19.82 -12.59 -16.93
C ALA A 327 20.74 -11.54 -16.27
N ILE A 328 21.25 -11.83 -15.06
CA ILE A 328 22.20 -10.94 -14.37
C ILE A 328 23.53 -10.86 -15.12
N SER A 329 24.07 -11.97 -15.59
CA SER A 329 25.31 -12.01 -16.40
C SER A 329 25.20 -11.16 -17.65
N GLU A 330 24.06 -11.22 -18.34
CA GLU A 330 23.84 -10.49 -19.58
C GLU A 330 23.81 -8.96 -19.35
N LEU A 331 23.03 -8.48 -18.37
CA LEU A 331 23.01 -7.05 -18.02
C LEU A 331 24.28 -6.57 -17.31
N LEU A 332 25.05 -7.47 -16.70
CA LEU A 332 26.35 -7.14 -16.13
C LEU A 332 27.37 -6.84 -17.23
N ALA A 333 27.36 -7.62 -18.33
CA ALA A 333 28.23 -7.43 -19.48
C ALA A 333 27.89 -6.17 -20.29
N ALA A 334 26.63 -5.70 -20.26
CA ALA A 334 26.17 -4.54 -21.00
C ALA A 334 25.86 -3.33 -20.08
N SER A 335 26.91 -2.66 -19.56
CA SER A 335 26.77 -1.55 -18.59
C SER A 335 25.92 -0.37 -19.08
N ASP A 336 26.07 0.01 -20.35
CA ASP A 336 25.33 1.13 -20.92
C ASP A 336 23.84 0.79 -21.07
N LEU A 337 23.54 -0.41 -21.57
CA LEU A 337 22.18 -0.93 -21.66
C LEU A 337 21.53 -0.98 -20.26
N ARG A 338 22.22 -1.53 -19.26
CA ARG A 338 21.73 -1.58 -17.88
C ARG A 338 21.43 -0.18 -17.34
N THR A 339 22.29 0.80 -17.62
CA THR A 339 22.08 2.20 -17.20
C THR A 339 20.85 2.81 -17.87
N GLN A 340 20.67 2.58 -19.17
CA GLN A 340 19.51 3.06 -19.93
C GLN A 340 18.20 2.41 -19.44
N ILE A 341 18.20 1.09 -19.22
CA ILE A 341 17.05 0.36 -18.62
C ILE A 341 16.67 0.98 -17.27
N ARG A 342 17.65 1.18 -16.37
CA ARG A 342 17.42 1.77 -15.05
C ARG A 342 16.90 3.20 -15.14
N ASN A 343 17.33 3.99 -16.12
CA ASN A 343 16.82 5.34 -16.36
C ASN A 343 15.34 5.34 -16.80
N CYS A 344 14.91 4.38 -17.61
CA CYS A 344 13.50 4.20 -17.97
C CYS A 344 12.68 3.70 -16.77
N LEU A 345 13.18 2.70 -16.03
CA LEU A 345 12.48 2.15 -14.87
C LEU A 345 12.27 3.17 -13.75
N ARG A 346 13.22 4.11 -13.52
CA ARG A 346 13.03 5.23 -12.56
C ARG A 346 11.81 6.09 -12.85
N LYS A 347 11.37 6.14 -14.11
CA LYS A 347 10.20 6.90 -14.56
C LYS A 347 8.91 6.08 -14.51
N THR A 348 8.97 4.82 -14.07
CA THR A 348 7.84 3.89 -14.02
C THR A 348 7.24 3.89 -12.62
N PRO A 349 6.02 4.42 -12.43
CA PRO A 349 5.34 4.40 -11.13
C PRO A 349 4.87 3.00 -10.72
N ASP A 350 4.36 2.88 -9.49
CA ASP A 350 3.85 1.62 -8.93
C ASP A 350 2.47 1.26 -9.53
N MET A 351 2.48 0.46 -10.59
CA MET A 351 1.28 0.04 -11.31
C MET A 351 0.35 -0.85 -10.46
N ASP A 352 0.92 -1.77 -9.67
CA ASP A 352 0.15 -2.74 -8.88
C ASP A 352 -0.79 -2.00 -7.91
N ARG A 353 -0.25 -1.01 -7.18
CA ARG A 353 -1.01 -0.23 -6.19
C ARG A 353 -2.00 0.74 -6.82
N ALA A 354 -1.66 1.33 -7.96
CA ALA A 354 -2.61 2.13 -8.72
C ALA A 354 -3.81 1.29 -9.18
N LEU A 355 -3.58 0.10 -9.75
CA LEU A 355 -4.64 -0.81 -10.19
C LEU A 355 -5.53 -1.27 -9.03
N SER A 356 -4.93 -1.66 -7.91
CA SER A 356 -5.69 -2.06 -6.72
C SER A 356 -6.60 -0.93 -6.21
N ARG A 357 -6.06 0.30 -6.07
CA ARG A 357 -6.87 1.46 -5.64
C ARG A 357 -8.02 1.77 -6.61
N LEU A 358 -7.76 1.73 -7.92
CA LEU A 358 -8.80 1.93 -8.93
C LEU A 358 -9.90 0.85 -8.83
N SER A 359 -9.54 -0.41 -8.59
CA SER A 359 -10.50 -1.51 -8.45
C SER A 359 -11.44 -1.38 -7.24
N LEU A 360 -11.01 -0.65 -6.21
CA LEU A 360 -11.76 -0.45 -4.97
C LEU A 360 -12.54 0.89 -4.93
N ASP A 361 -12.60 1.62 -6.04
CA ASP A 361 -13.10 3.00 -6.13
C ASP A 361 -12.39 3.97 -5.15
N ARG A 362 -11.11 3.72 -4.88
CA ARG A 362 -10.27 4.55 -3.99
C ARG A 362 -9.17 5.30 -4.72
N GLY A 363 -8.96 4.96 -5.99
CA GLY A 363 -8.00 5.64 -6.85
C GLY A 363 -8.54 6.96 -7.38
N GLY A 364 -7.62 7.86 -7.71
CA GLY A 364 -7.91 9.16 -8.32
C GLY A 364 -7.31 9.30 -9.71
N PRO A 365 -7.48 10.48 -10.36
CA PRO A 365 -6.91 10.76 -11.67
C PRO A 365 -5.39 10.55 -11.75
N ARG A 366 -4.66 10.73 -10.64
CA ARG A 366 -3.23 10.46 -10.57
C ARG A 366 -2.86 8.98 -10.67
N ASP A 367 -3.73 8.06 -10.29
CA ASP A 367 -3.50 6.62 -10.48
C ASP A 367 -3.60 6.26 -11.98
N LEU A 368 -4.53 6.86 -12.72
CA LEU A 368 -4.57 6.72 -14.19
C LEU A 368 -3.34 7.36 -14.85
N ALA A 369 -2.87 8.50 -14.33
CA ALA A 369 -1.64 9.12 -14.82
C ALA A 369 -0.41 8.23 -14.55
N ALA A 370 -0.36 7.57 -13.39
CA ALA A 370 0.70 6.63 -13.06
C ALA A 370 0.77 5.47 -14.07
N LEU A 371 -0.39 4.91 -14.45
CA LEU A 371 -0.49 3.89 -15.48
C LEU A 371 -0.10 4.43 -16.87
N ARG A 372 -0.54 5.64 -17.24
CA ARG A 372 -0.13 6.31 -18.48
C ARG A 372 1.40 6.39 -18.56
N THR A 373 2.04 6.93 -17.53
CA THR A 373 3.49 7.11 -17.49
C THR A 373 4.22 5.77 -17.56
N ALA A 374 3.74 4.73 -16.89
CA ALA A 374 4.33 3.40 -16.98
C ALA A 374 4.22 2.82 -18.40
N LEU A 375 3.06 2.92 -19.04
CA LEU A 375 2.82 2.46 -20.41
C LEU A 375 3.62 3.24 -21.47
N GLU A 376 3.96 4.50 -21.22
CA GLU A 376 4.87 5.26 -22.09
C GLU A 376 6.30 4.73 -22.03
N GLN A 377 6.75 4.19 -20.90
CA GLN A 377 8.10 3.64 -20.77
C GLN A 377 8.25 2.26 -21.41
N THR A 378 7.16 1.52 -21.64
CA THR A 378 7.26 0.14 -22.16
C THR A 378 7.82 0.10 -23.59
N ASP A 379 7.45 1.04 -24.45
CA ASP A 379 8.00 1.15 -25.81
C ASP A 379 9.51 1.42 -25.81
N ALA A 380 9.94 2.34 -24.95
CA ALA A 380 11.35 2.67 -24.81
C ALA A 380 12.15 1.46 -24.30
N LEU A 381 11.65 0.77 -23.27
CA LEU A 381 12.27 -0.44 -22.74
C LEU A 381 12.31 -1.56 -23.78
N HIS A 382 11.23 -1.77 -24.52
CA HIS A 382 11.17 -2.78 -25.57
C HIS A 382 12.20 -2.52 -26.68
N ALA A 383 12.37 -1.25 -27.08
CA ALA A 383 13.34 -0.84 -28.10
C ALA A 383 14.80 -0.95 -27.63
N LEU A 384 15.05 -0.73 -26.33
CA LEU A 384 16.38 -0.87 -25.72
C LEU A 384 16.84 -2.33 -25.65
N LEU A 385 15.93 -3.25 -25.35
CA LEU A 385 16.23 -4.66 -25.21
C LEU A 385 16.57 -5.28 -26.58
N PRO A 386 17.76 -5.92 -26.76
CA PRO A 386 18.13 -6.56 -28.03
C PRO A 386 17.24 -7.77 -28.35
N SER A 387 17.33 -8.28 -29.58
CA SER A 387 16.53 -9.45 -30.01
C SER A 387 17.17 -10.78 -29.67
N ASP A 388 18.48 -10.80 -29.43
CA ASP A 388 19.25 -11.97 -29.01
C ASP A 388 19.52 -11.80 -27.51
N LEU A 389 18.56 -12.24 -26.69
CA LEU A 389 18.56 -12.18 -25.24
C LEU A 389 18.37 -13.58 -24.67
N ASP A 390 18.83 -13.82 -23.44
CA ASP A 390 18.48 -15.05 -22.73
C ASP A 390 16.95 -15.23 -22.61
N ASP A 391 16.49 -16.47 -22.42
CA ASP A 391 15.06 -16.80 -22.36
C ASP A 391 14.30 -15.96 -21.30
N HIS A 392 14.96 -15.60 -20.20
CA HIS A 392 14.37 -14.79 -19.14
C HIS A 392 14.10 -13.35 -19.61
N LEU A 393 15.12 -12.67 -20.12
CA LEU A 393 14.99 -11.30 -20.63
C LEU A 393 14.12 -11.24 -21.91
N SER A 394 14.17 -12.26 -22.76
CA SER A 394 13.26 -12.43 -23.91
C SER A 394 11.79 -12.52 -23.46
N GLY A 395 11.51 -13.30 -22.41
CA GLY A 395 10.18 -13.39 -21.80
C GLY A 395 9.68 -12.06 -21.24
N ILE A 396 10.57 -11.25 -20.66
CA ILE A 396 10.27 -9.88 -20.20
C ILE A 396 9.96 -8.99 -21.40
N LYS A 397 10.83 -8.97 -22.42
CA LYS A 397 10.67 -8.14 -23.62
C LYS A 397 9.30 -8.35 -24.28
N ASN A 398 8.89 -9.60 -24.45
CA ASN A 398 7.59 -9.94 -25.06
C ASN A 398 6.38 -9.42 -24.28
N ARG A 399 6.52 -9.13 -22.98
CA ARG A 399 5.43 -8.60 -22.13
C ARG A 399 5.32 -7.08 -22.15
N LEU A 400 6.26 -6.37 -22.79
CA LEU A 400 6.30 -4.90 -22.88
C LEU A 400 5.43 -4.32 -24.01
N ILE A 401 4.87 -5.16 -24.88
CA ILE A 401 4.09 -4.75 -26.06
C ILE A 401 2.60 -5.07 -25.89
N GLY A 402 1.74 -4.45 -26.72
CA GLY A 402 0.31 -4.78 -26.79
C GLY A 402 -0.62 -3.84 -26.02
N TYR A 403 -0.11 -2.69 -25.57
CA TYR A 403 -0.86 -1.70 -24.78
C TYR A 403 -1.11 -0.39 -25.54
N GLU A 404 -0.94 -0.37 -26.86
CA GLU A 404 -0.96 0.85 -27.68
C GLU A 404 -2.32 1.56 -27.63
N ASN A 405 -3.41 0.78 -27.60
CA ASN A 405 -4.76 1.33 -27.55
C ASN A 405 -5.05 1.99 -26.19
N LEU A 406 -4.77 1.29 -25.10
CA LEU A 406 -4.96 1.81 -23.75
C LEU A 406 -4.06 3.03 -23.50
N ARG A 407 -2.79 2.97 -23.92
CA ARG A 407 -1.86 4.09 -23.82
C ARG A 407 -2.37 5.31 -24.58
N LYS A 408 -2.80 5.15 -25.84
CA LYS A 408 -3.38 6.24 -26.63
C LYS A 408 -4.63 6.84 -25.96
N ALA A 409 -5.50 6.00 -25.41
CA ALA A 409 -6.68 6.46 -24.69
C ALA A 409 -6.29 7.32 -23.48
N LEU A 410 -5.35 6.86 -22.64
CA LEU A 410 -4.90 7.61 -21.46
C LEU A 410 -4.18 8.91 -21.83
N ILE A 411 -3.34 8.93 -22.86
CA ILE A 411 -2.65 10.14 -23.33
C ILE A 411 -3.65 11.17 -23.88
N THR A 412 -4.67 10.71 -24.61
CA THR A 412 -5.63 11.60 -25.28
C THR A 412 -6.69 12.14 -24.32
N LEU A 413 -7.17 11.31 -23.39
CA LEU A 413 -8.34 11.60 -22.57
C LEU A 413 -7.97 12.25 -21.23
N LEU A 414 -6.82 11.90 -20.65
CA LEU A 414 -6.40 12.40 -19.34
C LEU A 414 -5.58 13.69 -19.49
N ALA A 415 -5.81 14.66 -18.62
CA ALA A 415 -4.97 15.86 -18.54
C ALA A 415 -3.49 15.50 -18.26
N GLU A 416 -2.57 16.35 -18.70
CA GLU A 416 -1.13 16.15 -18.48
C GLU A 416 -0.79 16.04 -16.99
N GLU A 417 -1.29 17.00 -16.20
CA GLU A 417 -1.17 17.04 -14.74
C GLU A 417 -2.56 16.98 -14.09
N PRO A 418 -3.14 15.80 -13.91
CA PRO A 418 -4.48 15.70 -13.35
C PRO A 418 -4.45 15.91 -11.82
N PRO A 419 -5.57 16.38 -11.23
CA PRO A 419 -5.68 16.62 -9.79
C PRO A 419 -5.58 15.31 -9.00
N LEU A 420 -5.32 15.43 -7.70
CA LEU A 420 -5.32 14.25 -6.81
C LEU A 420 -6.72 13.62 -6.73
N LEU A 421 -7.76 14.45 -6.60
CA LEU A 421 -9.13 14.01 -6.42
C LEU A 421 -9.98 14.41 -7.62
N ILE A 422 -10.84 13.50 -8.08
CA ILE A 422 -11.74 13.77 -9.22
C ILE A 422 -12.70 14.94 -8.95
N ARG A 423 -13.11 15.14 -7.69
CA ARG A 423 -14.02 16.22 -7.28
C ARG A 423 -13.46 17.62 -7.49
N ASP A 424 -12.15 17.76 -7.64
CA ASP A 424 -11.49 19.05 -7.83
C ASP A 424 -11.57 19.51 -9.30
N GLY A 425 -11.93 18.61 -10.22
CA GLY A 425 -12.04 18.86 -11.67
C GLY A 425 -10.68 19.10 -12.36
N GLY A 426 -10.68 19.12 -13.69
CA GLY A 426 -9.46 19.22 -14.49
C GLY A 426 -8.75 17.87 -14.73
N ALA A 427 -9.42 16.74 -14.51
CA ALA A 427 -8.87 15.41 -14.76
C ALA A 427 -8.83 15.07 -16.25
N ILE A 428 -9.81 15.55 -17.02
CA ILE A 428 -9.94 15.25 -18.45
C ILE A 428 -9.28 16.33 -19.31
N ALA A 429 -8.56 15.92 -20.36
CA ALA A 429 -7.88 16.83 -21.28
C ALA A 429 -8.87 17.77 -22.02
N PRO A 430 -8.45 18.98 -22.41
CA PRO A 430 -9.27 19.87 -23.23
C PRO A 430 -9.49 19.29 -24.64
N GLY A 431 -10.62 19.62 -25.27
CA GLY A 431 -10.92 19.18 -26.65
C GLY A 431 -11.47 17.76 -26.76
N VAL A 432 -11.57 17.03 -25.66
CA VAL A 432 -12.08 15.64 -25.66
C VAL A 432 -13.61 15.61 -25.82
N ARG A 433 -14.32 16.55 -25.20
CA ARG A 433 -15.79 16.59 -25.21
C ARG A 433 -16.27 18.04 -25.25
N ALA A 434 -17.05 18.39 -26.27
CA ALA A 434 -17.45 19.77 -26.53
C ALA A 434 -18.32 20.38 -25.42
N ASP A 435 -19.22 19.58 -24.81
CA ASP A 435 -20.08 20.01 -23.69
C ASP A 435 -19.28 20.24 -22.40
N LEU A 436 -18.21 19.47 -22.16
CA LEU A 436 -17.27 19.72 -21.06
C LEU A 436 -16.51 21.04 -21.27
N ASP A 437 -15.99 21.25 -22.48
CA ASP A 437 -15.26 22.47 -22.80
C ASP A 437 -16.17 23.71 -22.73
N GLU A 438 -17.42 23.60 -23.18
CA GLU A 438 -18.43 24.65 -23.04
C GLU A 438 -18.74 24.95 -21.56
N ALA A 439 -18.92 23.92 -20.73
CA ALA A 439 -19.17 24.09 -19.29
C ALA A 439 -17.97 24.75 -18.58
N ARG A 440 -16.74 24.33 -18.90
CA ARG A 440 -15.51 24.94 -18.37
C ARG A 440 -15.38 26.40 -18.81
N LYS A 441 -15.63 26.67 -20.09
CA LYS A 441 -15.62 28.02 -20.65
C LYS A 441 -16.65 28.91 -19.95
N LEU A 442 -17.88 28.45 -19.75
CA LEU A 442 -18.92 29.24 -19.08
C LEU A 442 -18.55 29.55 -17.62
N ARG A 443 -17.93 28.60 -16.92
CA ARG A 443 -17.40 28.81 -15.57
C ARG A 443 -16.29 29.86 -15.54
N ASP A 444 -15.35 29.78 -16.49
CA ASP A 444 -14.15 30.62 -16.52
C ASP A 444 -14.45 32.03 -17.07
N ASP A 445 -15.24 32.13 -18.15
CA ASP A 445 -15.75 33.40 -18.69
C ASP A 445 -16.62 34.12 -17.64
N GLY A 446 -17.43 33.38 -16.89
CA GLY A 446 -18.22 33.94 -15.80
C GLY A 446 -17.34 34.63 -14.75
N ARG A 447 -16.17 34.08 -14.40
CA ARG A 447 -15.22 34.74 -13.48
C ARG A 447 -14.66 36.04 -14.06
N ALA A 448 -14.40 36.09 -15.37
CA ALA A 448 -13.99 37.31 -16.05
C ALA A 448 -15.11 38.37 -16.04
N VAL A 449 -16.37 37.94 -16.24
CA VAL A 449 -17.54 38.83 -16.12
C VAL A 449 -17.67 39.40 -14.72
N ILE A 450 -17.47 38.59 -13.67
CA ILE A 450 -17.46 39.08 -12.27
C ILE A 450 -16.40 40.17 -12.05
N ALA A 451 -15.22 40.03 -12.65
CA ALA A 451 -14.19 41.06 -12.56
C ALA A 451 -14.62 42.38 -13.24
N GLY A 452 -15.33 42.29 -14.37
CA GLY A 452 -15.97 43.44 -15.03
C GLY A 452 -17.06 44.08 -14.18
N MET A 453 -17.97 43.28 -13.63
CA MET A 453 -19.04 43.73 -12.74
C MET A 453 -18.50 44.46 -11.50
N GLN A 454 -17.36 44.02 -10.95
CA GLN A 454 -16.72 44.73 -9.84
C GLN A 454 -16.32 46.16 -10.24
N ALA A 455 -15.74 46.34 -11.43
CA ALA A 455 -15.34 47.66 -11.92
C ALA A 455 -16.57 48.54 -12.17
N ASP A 456 -17.64 47.97 -12.70
CA ASP A 456 -18.90 48.68 -12.96
C ASP A 456 -19.58 49.10 -11.65
N TYR A 457 -19.69 48.19 -10.68
CA TYR A 457 -20.26 48.47 -9.37
C TYR A 457 -19.41 49.46 -8.56
N ALA A 458 -18.08 49.40 -8.65
CA ALA A 458 -17.20 50.38 -8.02
C ALA A 458 -17.40 51.79 -8.61
N ARG A 459 -17.62 51.90 -9.93
CA ARG A 459 -17.96 53.17 -10.60
C ARG A 459 -19.36 53.65 -10.24
N GLN A 460 -20.36 52.77 -10.26
CA GLN A 460 -21.76 53.09 -9.96
C GLN A 460 -21.94 53.55 -8.50
N ALA A 461 -21.28 52.89 -7.56
CA ALA A 461 -21.32 53.26 -6.14
C ALA A 461 -20.37 54.42 -5.80
N ASP A 462 -19.45 54.77 -6.71
CA ASP A 462 -18.36 55.72 -6.47
C ASP A 462 -17.57 55.32 -5.19
N ILE A 463 -17.12 54.07 -5.17
CA ILE A 463 -16.32 53.45 -4.08
C ILE A 463 -15.26 52.56 -4.72
N THR A 464 -14.02 53.05 -4.81
CA THR A 464 -12.88 52.30 -5.38
C THR A 464 -12.45 51.10 -4.54
N ALA A 465 -12.75 51.13 -3.24
CA ALA A 465 -12.47 50.03 -2.30
C ALA A 465 -13.49 48.87 -2.40
N LEU A 466 -14.53 48.98 -3.24
CA LEU A 466 -15.53 47.94 -3.44
C LEU A 466 -14.87 46.72 -4.08
N LYS A 467 -15.07 45.55 -3.45
CA LYS A 467 -14.57 44.28 -3.97
C LYS A 467 -15.69 43.26 -4.03
N ILE A 468 -15.74 42.49 -5.12
CA ILE A 468 -16.54 41.27 -5.16
C ILE A 468 -15.66 40.15 -4.62
N LYS A 469 -16.13 39.46 -3.58
CA LYS A 469 -15.46 38.33 -2.94
C LYS A 469 -16.37 37.11 -2.97
N HIS A 470 -15.79 35.93 -2.84
CA HIS A 470 -16.53 34.67 -2.72
C HIS A 470 -16.18 33.98 -1.40
N ASN A 471 -17.17 33.41 -0.73
CA ASN A 471 -16.94 32.43 0.33
C ASN A 471 -18.03 31.34 0.32
N ASN A 472 -17.79 30.24 1.01
CA ASN A 472 -18.68 29.08 0.97
C ASN A 472 -20.04 29.28 1.68
N VAL A 473 -20.25 30.38 2.41
CA VAL A 473 -21.47 30.63 3.20
C VAL A 473 -22.40 31.63 2.51
N LEU A 474 -21.84 32.73 2.02
CA LEU A 474 -22.57 33.81 1.36
C LEU A 474 -22.52 33.73 -0.16
N GLY A 475 -21.65 32.89 -0.71
CA GLY A 475 -21.41 32.85 -2.15
C GLY A 475 -20.61 34.05 -2.62
N TYR A 476 -20.89 34.54 -3.82
CA TYR A 476 -20.39 35.83 -4.31
C TYR A 476 -21.12 37.00 -3.64
N PHE A 477 -20.36 37.94 -3.07
CA PHE A 477 -20.89 39.14 -2.44
C PHE A 477 -20.00 40.34 -2.72
N ILE A 478 -20.63 41.51 -2.70
CA ILE A 478 -19.97 42.81 -2.78
C ILE A 478 -19.61 43.25 -1.37
N GLU A 479 -18.35 43.57 -1.13
CA GLU A 479 -17.85 44.05 0.16
C GLU A 479 -17.37 45.50 0.03
N THR A 480 -17.85 46.36 0.93
CA THR A 480 -17.41 47.75 1.06
C THR A 480 -16.98 48.05 2.49
N PRO A 481 -16.00 48.94 2.73
CA PRO A 481 -15.64 49.39 4.08
C PRO A 481 -16.85 49.94 4.86
N ALA A 482 -16.87 49.73 6.19
CA ALA A 482 -17.97 50.17 7.05
C ALA A 482 -18.27 51.68 6.99
N THR A 483 -17.27 52.49 6.65
CA THR A 483 -17.41 53.95 6.43
C THR A 483 -18.40 54.31 5.32
N HIS A 484 -18.61 53.42 4.35
CA HIS A 484 -19.55 53.63 3.23
C HIS A 484 -20.94 53.04 3.47
N ALA A 485 -21.19 52.44 4.65
CA ALA A 485 -22.46 51.77 4.97
C ALA A 485 -23.69 52.67 4.75
N LYS A 486 -23.63 53.92 5.24
CA LYS A 486 -24.74 54.88 5.09
C LYS A 486 -25.01 55.24 3.62
N LYS A 487 -23.96 55.35 2.79
CA LYS A 487 -24.06 55.65 1.35
C LYS A 487 -24.73 54.48 0.62
N MET A 488 -24.31 53.25 0.91
CA MET A 488 -24.83 52.03 0.26
C MET A 488 -26.28 51.70 0.67
N LEU A 489 -26.68 52.01 1.91
CA LEU A 489 -28.03 51.74 2.44
C LEU A 489 -29.04 52.86 2.12
N ALA A 490 -28.61 53.96 1.50
CA ALA A 490 -29.49 55.06 1.09
C ALA A 490 -29.86 54.95 -0.40
N ALA A 491 -31.03 55.48 -0.76
CA ALA A 491 -31.44 55.62 -2.15
C ALA A 491 -30.49 56.59 -2.89
N PRO A 492 -30.13 56.33 -4.17
CA PRO A 492 -30.65 55.26 -5.03
C PRO A 492 -29.90 53.91 -4.94
N LEU A 493 -28.75 53.84 -4.25
CA LEU A 493 -27.90 52.65 -4.22
C LEU A 493 -28.59 51.45 -3.55
N SER A 494 -29.41 51.69 -2.53
CA SER A 494 -30.16 50.65 -1.82
C SER A 494 -31.18 49.89 -2.70
N GLU A 495 -31.52 50.42 -3.87
CA GLU A 495 -32.42 49.75 -4.83
C GLU A 495 -31.67 48.68 -5.65
N THR A 496 -30.37 48.86 -5.89
CA THR A 496 -29.53 47.92 -6.64
C THR A 496 -28.78 46.97 -5.70
N PHE A 497 -28.20 47.50 -4.62
CA PHE A 497 -27.37 46.75 -3.68
C PHE A 497 -28.18 46.26 -2.48
N ILE A 498 -28.50 44.97 -2.48
CA ILE A 498 -29.30 44.31 -1.46
C ILE A 498 -28.38 43.91 -0.29
N HIS A 499 -28.65 44.43 0.91
CA HIS A 499 -27.86 44.14 2.11
C HIS A 499 -27.92 42.65 2.49
N ARG A 500 -26.75 42.07 2.82
CA ARG A 500 -26.59 40.67 3.23
C ARG A 500 -26.07 40.53 4.66
N GLN A 501 -25.03 41.29 5.00
CA GLN A 501 -24.36 41.15 6.31
C GLN A 501 -23.58 42.42 6.65
N THR A 502 -23.53 42.77 7.94
CA THR A 502 -22.61 43.79 8.47
C THR A 502 -21.60 43.15 9.41
N THR A 503 -20.34 43.50 9.25
CA THR A 503 -19.22 43.12 10.12
C THR A 503 -18.58 44.37 10.72
N ALA A 504 -17.66 44.22 11.67
CA ALA A 504 -17.01 45.37 12.34
C ALA A 504 -16.34 46.34 11.35
N ASN A 505 -15.75 45.82 10.27
CA ASN A 505 -14.95 46.62 9.33
C ASN A 505 -15.58 46.77 7.93
N ALA A 506 -16.61 45.99 7.61
CA ALA A 506 -17.18 45.96 6.26
C ALA A 506 -18.69 45.66 6.26
N VAL A 507 -19.37 46.15 5.23
CA VAL A 507 -20.76 45.82 4.92
C VAL A 507 -20.82 45.08 3.59
N ARG A 508 -21.63 44.02 3.55
CA ARG A 508 -21.74 43.09 2.44
C ARG A 508 -23.11 43.18 1.78
N PHE A 509 -23.12 43.18 0.45
CA PHE A 509 -24.28 43.33 -0.40
C PHE A 509 -24.30 42.26 -1.50
N THR A 510 -25.44 42.09 -2.15
CA THR A 510 -25.60 41.34 -3.40
C THR A 510 -26.43 42.15 -4.39
N THR A 511 -26.47 41.75 -5.65
CA THR A 511 -27.40 42.27 -6.67
C THR A 511 -28.11 41.09 -7.34
N VAL A 512 -29.24 41.35 -8.01
CA VAL A 512 -29.95 40.31 -8.78
C VAL A 512 -29.02 39.73 -9.86
N GLU A 513 -28.36 40.61 -10.61
CA GLU A 513 -27.41 40.23 -11.67
C GLU A 513 -26.22 39.40 -11.14
N LEU A 514 -25.65 39.78 -9.99
CA LEU A 514 -24.57 39.02 -9.36
C LEU A 514 -25.04 37.62 -8.94
N SER A 515 -26.26 37.52 -8.40
CA SER A 515 -26.85 36.25 -7.97
C SER A 515 -27.18 35.33 -9.15
N GLU A 516 -27.67 35.89 -10.26
CA GLU A 516 -27.91 35.15 -11.51
C GLU A 516 -26.61 34.64 -12.12
N MET A 517 -25.57 35.49 -12.17
CA MET A 517 -24.25 35.12 -12.66
C MET A 517 -23.61 34.02 -11.80
N GLU A 518 -23.68 34.16 -10.47
CA GLU A 518 -23.26 33.12 -9.53
C GLU A 518 -23.95 31.78 -9.81
N THR A 519 -25.26 31.79 -9.96
CA THR A 519 -26.04 30.57 -10.23
C THR A 519 -25.58 29.90 -11.53
N ARG A 520 -25.35 30.69 -12.59
CA ARG A 520 -24.83 30.17 -13.88
C ARG A 520 -23.43 29.57 -13.74
N ILE A 521 -22.51 30.24 -13.06
CA ILE A 521 -21.14 29.76 -12.83
C ILE A 521 -21.15 28.46 -12.03
N LEU A 522 -21.93 28.41 -10.95
CA LEU A 522 -22.04 27.22 -10.09
C LEU A 522 -22.62 26.02 -10.85
N ASN A 523 -23.69 26.24 -11.63
CA ASN A 523 -24.30 25.18 -12.44
C ASN A 523 -23.33 24.65 -13.51
N ALA A 524 -22.59 25.53 -14.18
CA ALA A 524 -21.57 25.12 -15.15
C ALA A 524 -20.41 24.37 -14.51
N GLY A 525 -19.94 24.82 -13.35
CA GLY A 525 -18.92 24.12 -12.58
C GLY A 525 -19.36 22.72 -12.14
N ALA A 526 -20.59 22.60 -11.62
CA ALA A 526 -21.16 21.32 -11.24
C ALA A 526 -21.33 20.38 -12.44
N ARG A 527 -21.80 20.90 -13.59
CA ARG A 527 -21.95 20.13 -14.82
C ARG A 527 -20.61 19.64 -15.36
N ALA A 528 -19.56 20.47 -15.31
CA ALA A 528 -18.22 20.06 -15.70
C ALA A 528 -17.70 18.89 -14.83
N ILE A 529 -17.86 18.99 -13.50
CA ILE A 529 -17.45 17.93 -12.56
C ILE A 529 -18.22 16.63 -12.82
N GLU A 530 -19.52 16.72 -13.09
CA GLU A 530 -20.37 15.56 -13.41
C GLU A 530 -19.86 14.83 -14.67
N ILE A 531 -19.62 15.58 -15.76
CA ILE A 531 -19.10 15.02 -17.02
C ILE A 531 -17.71 14.40 -16.80
N GLU A 532 -16.81 15.08 -16.08
CA GLU A 532 -15.49 14.55 -15.79
C GLU A 532 -15.54 13.26 -14.96
N THR A 533 -16.46 13.19 -13.99
CA THR A 533 -16.65 12.01 -13.14
C THR A 533 -17.12 10.81 -13.97
N GLU A 534 -18.06 11.01 -14.90
CA GLU A 534 -18.52 9.99 -15.84
C GLU A 534 -17.38 9.47 -16.72
N MET A 535 -16.59 10.38 -17.28
CA MET A 535 -15.46 10.04 -18.16
C MET A 535 -14.33 9.35 -17.40
N PHE A 536 -14.02 9.79 -16.19
CA PHE A 536 -13.06 9.15 -15.32
C PHE A 536 -13.48 7.72 -14.98
N ALA A 537 -14.75 7.49 -14.62
CA ALA A 537 -15.28 6.15 -14.36
C ALA A 537 -15.16 5.25 -15.60
N THR A 538 -15.46 5.78 -16.79
CA THR A 538 -15.31 5.05 -18.06
C THR A 538 -13.86 4.65 -18.33
N LEU A 539 -12.90 5.56 -18.10
CA LEU A 539 -11.47 5.27 -18.22
C LEU A 539 -11.02 4.20 -17.22
N CYS A 540 -11.48 4.26 -15.98
CA CYS A 540 -11.20 3.24 -14.97
C CYS A 540 -11.69 1.86 -15.43
N GLN A 541 -12.91 1.77 -15.98
CA GLN A 541 -13.44 0.52 -16.51
C GLN A 541 -12.60 -0.05 -17.65
N GLN A 542 -12.12 0.80 -18.57
CA GLN A 542 -11.23 0.36 -19.67
C GLN A 542 -9.91 -0.20 -19.14
N VAL A 543 -9.29 0.48 -18.17
CA VAL A 543 -8.06 -0.01 -17.51
C VAL A 543 -8.31 -1.33 -16.79
N LEU A 544 -9.40 -1.45 -16.02
CA LEU A 544 -9.69 -2.65 -15.23
C LEU A 544 -10.02 -3.86 -16.12
N ALA A 545 -10.58 -3.63 -17.31
CA ALA A 545 -10.80 -4.69 -18.30
C ALA A 545 -9.50 -5.33 -18.81
N GLU A 546 -8.39 -4.59 -18.84
CA GLU A 546 -7.06 -5.08 -19.23
C GLU A 546 -6.17 -5.45 -18.04
N SER A 547 -6.71 -5.43 -16.81
CA SER A 547 -5.94 -5.58 -15.57
C SER A 547 -5.08 -6.85 -15.50
N ALA A 548 -5.53 -7.97 -16.07
CA ALA A 548 -4.75 -9.20 -16.11
C ALA A 548 -3.43 -9.04 -16.88
N GLN A 549 -3.46 -8.35 -18.04
CA GLN A 549 -2.26 -8.07 -18.83
C GLN A 549 -1.38 -7.03 -18.14
N LEU A 550 -1.99 -5.99 -17.55
CA LEU A 550 -1.25 -4.97 -16.79
C LEU A 550 -0.52 -5.55 -15.56
N ASN A 551 -1.11 -6.52 -14.86
CA ASN A 551 -0.45 -7.24 -13.78
C ASN A 551 0.76 -8.06 -14.28
N LEU A 552 0.66 -8.66 -15.47
CA LEU A 552 1.79 -9.37 -16.08
C LEU A 552 2.90 -8.41 -16.51
N LEU A 553 2.54 -7.22 -17.00
CA LEU A 553 3.48 -6.15 -17.29
C LEU A 553 4.19 -5.64 -16.04
N ALA A 554 3.45 -5.35 -14.96
CA ALA A 554 4.01 -4.90 -13.69
C ALA A 554 5.03 -5.90 -13.13
N ARG A 555 4.72 -7.20 -13.20
CA ARG A 555 5.65 -8.28 -12.85
C ARG A 555 6.89 -8.28 -13.74
N ALA A 556 6.75 -8.12 -15.05
CA ALA A 556 7.89 -8.08 -15.98
C ALA A 556 8.82 -6.87 -15.71
N LEU A 557 8.24 -5.71 -15.38
CA LEU A 557 8.99 -4.50 -15.01
C LEU A 557 9.71 -4.67 -13.68
N ALA A 558 9.05 -5.26 -12.67
CA ALA A 558 9.67 -5.58 -11.39
C ALA A 558 10.83 -6.58 -11.55
N GLU A 559 10.65 -7.61 -12.39
CA GLU A 559 11.69 -8.58 -12.73
C GLU A 559 12.90 -7.91 -13.38
N LEU A 560 12.68 -7.07 -14.40
CA LEU A 560 13.74 -6.33 -15.06
C LEU A 560 14.50 -5.41 -14.10
N ASP A 561 13.79 -4.75 -13.17
CA ASP A 561 14.40 -3.92 -12.14
C ASP A 561 15.29 -4.74 -11.21
N VAL A 562 14.81 -5.88 -10.71
CA VAL A 562 15.62 -6.77 -9.84
C VAL A 562 16.87 -7.27 -10.55
N VAL A 563 16.77 -7.73 -11.80
CA VAL A 563 17.94 -8.16 -12.58
C VAL A 563 18.90 -6.99 -12.73
N SER A 564 18.43 -5.82 -13.17
CA SER A 564 19.27 -4.63 -13.34
C SER A 564 19.94 -4.17 -12.03
N SER A 565 19.22 -4.31 -10.91
CA SER A 565 19.67 -3.96 -9.56
C SER A 565 20.80 -4.89 -9.10
N LEU A 566 20.63 -6.19 -9.25
CA LEU A 566 21.63 -7.18 -8.84
C LEU A 566 22.87 -7.14 -9.75
N SER A 567 22.71 -6.90 -11.05
CA SER A 567 23.85 -6.65 -11.96
C SER A 567 24.63 -5.39 -11.57
N GLU A 568 23.92 -4.30 -11.22
CA GLU A 568 24.55 -3.06 -10.75
C GLU A 568 25.32 -3.26 -9.44
N LEU A 569 24.73 -3.98 -8.49
CA LEU A 569 25.38 -4.33 -7.23
C LEU A 569 26.62 -5.21 -7.46
N ALA A 570 26.51 -6.20 -8.34
CA ALA A 570 27.60 -7.11 -8.64
C ALA A 570 28.81 -6.38 -9.24
N GLN A 571 28.58 -5.42 -10.15
CA GLN A 571 29.66 -4.59 -10.68
C GLN A 571 30.27 -3.69 -9.59
N LYS A 572 29.45 -3.00 -8.79
CA LYS A 572 29.92 -2.04 -7.78
C LYS A 572 30.69 -2.68 -6.63
N SER A 573 30.41 -3.94 -6.34
CA SER A 573 30.94 -4.64 -5.16
C SER A 573 31.91 -5.77 -5.50
N ASP A 574 32.26 -5.92 -6.78
CA ASP A 574 33.08 -7.01 -7.30
C ASP A 574 32.55 -8.38 -6.87
N TRP A 575 31.25 -8.60 -7.06
CA TRP A 575 30.63 -9.90 -6.78
C TRP A 575 30.73 -10.81 -7.99
N VAL A 576 30.85 -12.11 -7.72
CA VAL A 576 31.09 -13.12 -8.76
C VAL A 576 29.89 -14.03 -8.94
N ARG A 577 29.75 -14.57 -10.15
CA ARG A 577 28.72 -15.56 -10.45
C ARG A 577 29.04 -16.87 -9.70
N PRO A 578 28.17 -17.35 -8.79
CA PRO A 578 28.37 -18.65 -8.17
C PRO A 578 28.08 -19.78 -9.15
N LYS A 579 28.77 -20.91 -8.98
CA LYS A 579 28.41 -22.19 -9.58
C LYS A 579 27.47 -22.94 -8.63
N LEU A 580 26.25 -23.23 -9.08
CA LEU A 580 25.31 -24.08 -8.36
C LEU A 580 25.01 -25.37 -9.12
N ASP A 581 24.93 -26.47 -8.38
CA ASP A 581 24.53 -27.79 -8.88
C ASP A 581 23.91 -28.64 -7.76
N ALA A 582 23.60 -29.90 -8.06
CA ALA A 582 23.01 -30.84 -7.10
C ALA A 582 24.06 -31.59 -6.23
N SER A 583 25.32 -31.17 -6.25
CA SER A 583 26.37 -31.77 -5.42
C SER A 583 26.23 -31.34 -3.95
N ARG A 584 27.17 -31.79 -3.11
CA ARG A 584 27.33 -31.32 -1.71
C ARG A 584 28.49 -30.31 -1.57
N ALA A 585 28.92 -29.69 -2.68
CA ALA A 585 30.02 -28.74 -2.65
C ALA A 585 29.65 -27.52 -1.79
N PHE A 586 30.64 -27.01 -1.06
CA PHE A 586 30.58 -25.69 -0.46
C PHE A 586 32.01 -25.18 -0.42
N ALA A 587 32.47 -24.67 -1.55
CA ALA A 587 33.80 -24.11 -1.72
C ALA A 587 33.66 -22.62 -2.06
N VAL A 588 34.17 -21.76 -1.18
CA VAL A 588 34.15 -20.30 -1.30
C VAL A 588 35.58 -19.81 -1.15
N GLU A 589 36.12 -19.16 -2.18
CA GLU A 589 37.43 -18.53 -2.14
C GLU A 589 37.26 -17.02 -1.99
N GLY A 590 37.99 -16.41 -1.06
CA GLY A 590 37.94 -14.97 -0.81
C GLY A 590 36.55 -14.47 -0.42
N GLY A 591 35.79 -15.24 0.37
CA GLY A 591 34.46 -14.86 0.83
C GLY A 591 34.50 -13.61 1.73
N ARG A 592 33.51 -12.73 1.57
CA ARG A 592 33.37 -11.47 2.30
C ARG A 592 31.96 -11.34 2.87
N HIS A 593 31.84 -10.78 4.08
CA HIS A 593 30.54 -10.55 4.68
C HIS A 593 29.88 -9.32 4.05
N PRO A 594 28.76 -9.44 3.31
CA PRO A 594 28.23 -8.36 2.48
C PRO A 594 27.85 -7.10 3.28
N VAL A 595 27.24 -7.27 4.46
CA VAL A 595 26.84 -6.14 5.32
C VAL A 595 28.03 -5.45 6.00
N VAL A 596 28.91 -6.23 6.63
CA VAL A 596 30.09 -5.67 7.32
C VAL A 596 31.05 -5.01 6.33
N GLU A 597 31.25 -5.61 5.16
CA GLU A 597 32.06 -5.00 4.09
C GLU A 597 31.48 -3.64 3.65
N ALA A 598 30.18 -3.57 3.41
CA ALA A 598 29.52 -2.31 3.05
C ALA A 598 29.67 -1.25 4.15
N ALA A 599 29.46 -1.62 5.42
CA ALA A 599 29.59 -0.71 6.55
C ALA A 599 31.01 -0.16 6.71
N LEU A 600 32.04 -1.01 6.57
CA LEU A 600 33.44 -0.60 6.64
C LEU A 600 33.83 0.37 5.51
N ARG A 601 33.32 0.13 4.29
CA ARG A 601 33.54 1.04 3.14
C ARG A 601 32.96 2.43 3.41
N THR A 602 31.75 2.53 3.97
CA THR A 602 31.11 3.82 4.28
C THR A 602 31.85 4.58 5.39
N GLN A 603 32.43 3.88 6.36
CA GLN A 603 33.14 4.50 7.49
C GLN A 603 34.56 4.97 7.15
N GLY A 604 35.03 4.80 5.90
CA GLY A 604 36.41 5.11 5.51
C GLY A 604 37.45 4.27 6.26
N GLY A 605 37.04 3.09 6.73
CA GLY A 605 37.82 2.23 7.60
C GLY A 605 38.77 1.28 6.86
N VAL A 606 39.31 0.32 7.61
CA VAL A 606 40.16 -0.76 7.10
C VAL A 606 39.36 -1.68 6.16
N PRO A 607 39.91 -2.14 5.02
CA PRO A 607 39.24 -3.09 4.14
C PRO A 607 38.86 -4.39 4.88
N PHE A 608 37.72 -4.98 4.51
CA PHE A 608 37.30 -6.28 5.02
C PHE A 608 38.30 -7.37 4.58
N VAL A 609 38.76 -8.20 5.53
CA VAL A 609 39.67 -9.32 5.24
C VAL A 609 38.86 -10.50 4.75
N ALA A 610 39.06 -10.88 3.49
CA ALA A 610 38.41 -12.03 2.86
C ALA A 610 38.89 -13.36 3.46
N ASN A 611 38.01 -14.35 3.54
CA ASN A 611 38.32 -15.68 4.09
C ASN A 611 37.79 -16.80 3.19
N ASP A 612 38.58 -17.85 3.04
CA ASP A 612 38.19 -19.06 2.33
C ASP A 612 37.34 -19.97 3.23
N CYS A 613 36.43 -20.73 2.62
CA CYS A 613 35.66 -21.76 3.29
C CYS A 613 35.46 -22.95 2.35
N ASP A 614 35.96 -24.12 2.73
CA ASP A 614 35.72 -25.36 1.99
C ASP A 614 35.15 -26.43 2.93
N LEU A 615 33.85 -26.69 2.78
CA LEU A 615 33.16 -27.80 3.44
C LEU A 615 32.93 -28.98 2.48
N SER A 616 33.48 -28.91 1.26
CA SER A 616 33.33 -29.94 0.23
C SER A 616 34.08 -31.20 0.64
N SER A 617 33.34 -32.16 1.19
CA SER A 617 33.90 -33.44 1.63
C SER A 617 32.83 -34.52 1.71
N ASP A 618 33.29 -35.76 1.58
CA ASP A 618 32.47 -36.95 1.82
C ASP A 618 33.24 -37.85 2.80
N PRO A 619 32.79 -38.00 4.06
CA PRO A 619 31.56 -37.45 4.66
C PRO A 619 31.61 -35.93 4.88
N ALA A 620 30.45 -35.32 5.13
CA ALA A 620 30.32 -33.86 5.30
C ALA A 620 31.26 -33.28 6.38
N ALA A 621 31.97 -32.21 6.04
CA ALA A 621 32.92 -31.55 6.93
C ALA A 621 32.21 -30.85 8.09
N ILE A 622 32.78 -31.00 9.28
CA ILE A 622 32.42 -30.21 10.46
C ILE A 622 33.66 -29.41 10.84
N TRP A 623 33.54 -28.09 10.79
CA TRP A 623 34.62 -27.19 11.20
C TRP A 623 34.47 -26.81 12.67
N LEU A 624 35.50 -27.08 13.47
CA LEU A 624 35.61 -26.58 14.84
C LEU A 624 36.39 -25.26 14.84
N LEU A 625 35.67 -24.13 14.87
CA LEU A 625 36.27 -22.81 14.80
C LEU A 625 36.60 -22.27 16.19
N THR A 626 37.90 -22.15 16.51
CA THR A 626 38.40 -21.58 17.78
C THR A 626 39.15 -20.26 17.55
N GLY A 627 39.20 -19.39 18.56
CA GLY A 627 39.92 -18.12 18.51
C GLY A 627 39.48 -17.16 19.60
N PRO A 628 40.23 -16.07 19.87
CA PRO A 628 39.89 -15.11 20.92
C PRO A 628 38.58 -14.37 20.62
N ASN A 629 38.00 -13.71 21.62
CA ASN A 629 36.86 -12.82 21.39
C ASN A 629 37.25 -11.70 20.42
N MET A 630 36.28 -11.24 19.63
CA MET A 630 36.48 -10.23 18.57
C MET A 630 37.38 -10.66 17.40
N SER A 631 37.77 -11.93 17.30
CA SER A 631 38.57 -12.45 16.16
C SER A 631 37.76 -12.71 14.88
N GLY A 632 36.51 -12.24 14.79
CA GLY A 632 35.66 -12.41 13.60
C GLY A 632 34.96 -13.78 13.43
N LYS A 633 34.99 -14.68 14.43
CA LYS A 633 34.38 -16.02 14.31
C LYS A 633 32.90 -15.98 13.88
N SER A 634 32.08 -15.19 14.57
CA SER A 634 30.65 -15.07 14.26
C SER A 634 30.42 -14.43 12.89
N THR A 635 31.26 -13.45 12.51
CA THR A 635 31.24 -12.83 11.18
C THR A 635 31.51 -13.87 10.10
N PHE A 636 32.51 -14.74 10.28
CA PHE A 636 32.84 -15.80 9.34
C PHE A 636 31.68 -16.80 9.16
N LEU A 637 31.05 -17.25 10.25
CA LEU A 637 29.91 -18.16 10.18
C LEU A 637 28.71 -17.52 9.46
N ARG A 638 28.36 -16.27 9.81
CA ARG A 638 27.27 -15.54 9.16
C ARG A 638 27.56 -15.29 7.68
N GLN A 639 28.79 -14.91 7.34
CA GLN A 639 29.23 -14.70 5.96
C GLN A 639 28.90 -15.90 5.07
N ASN A 640 29.30 -17.11 5.48
CA ASN A 640 29.11 -18.30 4.66
C ASN A 640 27.62 -18.65 4.51
N ALA A 641 26.82 -18.48 5.57
CA ALA A 641 25.36 -18.65 5.48
C ALA A 641 24.72 -17.63 4.51
N LEU A 642 25.14 -16.35 4.58
CA LEU A 642 24.65 -15.30 3.68
C LEU A 642 25.05 -15.57 2.22
N ILE A 643 26.29 -16.00 1.96
CA ILE A 643 26.75 -16.36 0.61
C ILE A 643 25.89 -17.47 0.01
N ALA A 644 25.54 -18.48 0.81
CA ALA A 644 24.68 -19.57 0.36
C ALA A 644 23.25 -19.09 0.01
N ILE A 645 22.68 -18.24 0.87
CA ILE A 645 21.36 -17.62 0.65
C ILE A 645 21.38 -16.75 -0.61
N LEU A 646 22.42 -15.93 -0.80
CA LEU A 646 22.60 -15.07 -1.98
C LEU A 646 22.70 -15.90 -3.27
N ALA A 647 23.45 -17.00 -3.24
CA ALA A 647 23.55 -17.91 -4.38
C ALA A 647 22.19 -18.50 -4.76
N GLN A 648 21.41 -19.00 -3.78
CA GLN A 648 20.11 -19.63 -4.02
C GLN A 648 18.94 -18.66 -4.27
N MET A 649 19.04 -17.39 -3.87
CA MET A 649 18.07 -16.39 -4.34
C MET A 649 18.28 -16.03 -5.82
N GLY A 650 19.42 -16.44 -6.41
CA GLY A 650 19.80 -16.15 -7.79
C GLY A 650 20.59 -14.85 -7.93
N SER A 651 21.36 -14.47 -6.91
CA SER A 651 22.28 -13.32 -6.95
C SER A 651 23.72 -13.78 -7.19
N PHE A 652 24.56 -12.85 -7.65
CA PHE A 652 26.02 -12.99 -7.53
C PHE A 652 26.42 -12.88 -6.05
N VAL A 653 27.61 -13.36 -5.70
CA VAL A 653 28.05 -13.49 -4.31
C VAL A 653 29.36 -12.73 -4.02
N PRO A 654 29.56 -12.24 -2.78
CA PRO A 654 30.76 -11.52 -2.36
C PRO A 654 31.96 -12.47 -2.14
N ALA A 655 32.52 -13.01 -3.21
CA ALA A 655 33.68 -13.92 -3.19
C ALA A 655 34.61 -13.67 -4.39
N HIS A 656 35.76 -14.35 -4.47
CA HIS A 656 36.54 -14.48 -5.71
C HIS A 656 36.02 -15.65 -6.57
N SER A 657 35.63 -16.75 -5.92
CA SER A 657 34.94 -17.87 -6.56
C SER A 657 34.01 -18.54 -5.54
N ALA A 658 32.94 -19.17 -6.03
CA ALA A 658 32.01 -19.93 -5.18
C ALA A 658 31.40 -21.11 -5.95
N HIS A 659 31.52 -22.31 -5.40
CA HIS A 659 30.82 -23.52 -5.84
C HIS A 659 29.98 -24.06 -4.68
N ILE A 660 28.66 -24.01 -4.84
CA ILE A 660 27.70 -24.31 -3.78
C ILE A 660 26.65 -25.28 -4.31
N GLY A 661 26.60 -26.47 -3.72
CA GLY A 661 25.51 -27.41 -3.90
C GLY A 661 24.20 -26.88 -3.32
N LEU A 662 23.05 -27.31 -3.83
CA LEU A 662 21.75 -26.87 -3.31
C LEU A 662 21.57 -27.20 -1.83
N ILE A 663 21.29 -26.18 -1.03
CA ILE A 663 20.99 -26.28 0.39
C ILE A 663 19.46 -26.30 0.57
N SER A 664 18.98 -27.24 1.37
CA SER A 664 17.56 -27.36 1.71
C SER A 664 17.18 -26.54 2.95
N GLN A 665 18.10 -26.40 3.91
CA GLN A 665 17.85 -25.73 5.19
C GLN A 665 19.09 -25.01 5.71
N VAL A 666 18.89 -23.84 6.34
CA VAL A 666 19.94 -23.10 7.07
C VAL A 666 19.48 -22.90 8.50
N PHE A 667 20.33 -23.29 9.44
CA PHE A 667 20.12 -23.14 10.87
C PHE A 667 21.28 -22.35 11.48
N SER A 668 20.96 -21.49 12.44
CA SER A 668 21.92 -20.72 13.22
C SER A 668 21.43 -20.59 14.65
N ARG A 669 22.25 -21.08 15.57
CA ARG A 669 22.07 -20.85 17.01
C ARG A 669 23.25 -20.02 17.47
N VAL A 670 22.99 -18.75 17.78
CA VAL A 670 23.94 -17.87 18.47
C VAL A 670 23.47 -17.83 19.91
N GLY A 671 24.38 -18.09 20.87
CA GLY A 671 24.04 -18.17 22.29
C GLY A 671 23.16 -16.99 22.72
N ALA A 672 22.07 -17.28 23.43
CA ALA A 672 21.07 -16.30 23.75
C ALA A 672 21.62 -15.27 24.75
N SER A 673 21.22 -14.01 24.62
CA SER A 673 21.28 -13.06 25.73
C SER A 673 20.03 -13.24 26.58
N ASP A 674 20.15 -13.18 27.91
CA ASP A 674 19.03 -13.39 28.85
C ASP A 674 17.76 -12.63 28.43
N ASP A 675 16.63 -13.34 28.31
CA ASP A 675 15.29 -12.74 28.21
C ASP A 675 14.68 -12.62 29.61
N LEU A 676 15.32 -11.79 30.44
CA LEU A 676 14.91 -11.48 31.82
C LEU A 676 13.47 -10.93 31.88
N ALA A 677 13.00 -10.28 30.81
CA ALA A 677 11.67 -9.70 30.73
C ALA A 677 10.56 -10.77 30.63
N ARG A 678 10.86 -11.96 30.09
CA ARG A 678 9.89 -13.06 29.89
C ARG A 678 10.13 -14.26 30.81
N GLY A 679 11.08 -14.17 31.73
CA GLY A 679 11.35 -15.22 32.74
C GLY A 679 11.87 -16.54 32.15
N ARG A 680 12.36 -16.54 30.91
CA ARG A 680 12.95 -17.73 30.26
C ARG A 680 14.46 -17.71 30.45
N SER A 681 15.00 -18.77 31.04
CA SER A 681 16.44 -18.95 31.19
C SER A 681 17.10 -19.10 29.82
N THR A 682 18.27 -18.51 29.64
CA THR A 682 19.18 -18.72 28.51
C THR A 682 19.32 -20.19 28.15
N PHE A 683 19.46 -21.08 29.14
CA PHE A 683 19.56 -22.52 28.94
C PHE A 683 18.28 -23.16 28.37
N MET A 684 17.10 -22.65 28.74
CA MET A 684 15.81 -23.16 28.25
C MET A 684 15.51 -22.70 26.82
N VAL A 685 16.01 -21.52 26.43
CA VAL A 685 15.95 -21.02 25.04
C VAL A 685 17.04 -21.69 24.18
N GLU A 686 18.14 -22.13 24.80
CA GLU A 686 19.27 -22.82 24.17
C GLU A 686 19.17 -24.35 24.10
N MET A 687 18.17 -24.98 24.73
CA MET A 687 17.81 -26.38 24.48
C MET A 687 16.69 -26.40 23.46
#